data_AF-A0A3B6NTA7-F1
#
_entry.id   AF-A0A3B6NTA7-F1
#
_cell.length_a   1.000
_cell.length_b   1.000
_cell.length_c   1.000
_cell.angle_alpha   90.00
_cell.angle_beta   90.00
_cell.angle_gamma   90.00
#
_symmetry.space_group_name_H-M   'P 1'
#
loop_
_entity.id
_entity.type
_entity.pdbx_description
1 polymer ?
#
loop_
_entity_poly.entity_id
_entity_poly.type
_entity_poly.pdbx_seq_one_letter_code
_entity_poly.pdbx_strand_id
1 'polypeptide(L)'
;MGSFTLPLIEETRADLYSALECIKHAPATEVKRIDELCSKQSIFSILVKKADPMNTNPGEVYALKDADILVFLDRKPRHISDLGRSKVPYVIASVLKAEDANGNAIVRLSGGKRDLVPPLVAVFLINMTTYNRIWNALDMHVAGLRNTSIIEKIVRYAPKEDSSELPLHLPDRSLGLEKFRLNRSQQMAVLDCVSAMEQQGTYPVRLIWGPPGTGKTKTISTLLWSMMVKNHRTLTCAPTNTAVVEVASRILSLIGESSAGGGNGCFLSDVVLFGNEDRMNVDQDLTKIFLEKRVRRLQKCLTPGSGWTSCLSSMVRILEEPLVQYASYVEHTERLIKELAKKEKEELAKKKAKNKGVEVKEDVAKKEADKKSIKIQSFKEYFTSSYKRIEDELRTCIETFSDDLPRSATSRQNFRCMTEVLHLLTEFGKQVQSEPEKQLQTLFRDTSDGKNSCLFQSLVSYAEDSVRSELKQARAQCVEKLNHLSNNFDLPGIFDKRSIEEFLLQKSKSVLCTASSSARLHYLQKAEPFDILVVDEAAQLKECESMIPLQIPGIRLAVLIGDEYQLPALVKSQVTRHCPWCFCWLFCPLIASSLLRCVQVCDEADFGRSLFERLSSLGHPKHLLNVQYRMHPGISKFPVSSFYGGQIDDGENVLRRDYERKHLTGPMYGSYSFINIEGGKESSGKHDKSLINTIEVAAVTRIVQRLFRESVETRRKLSVGVVSPYKGQVRAIQEKLGKTYEMHGGFSVKVRSVDGFQGAEEDIIIFSTVRSNSTGTVGFLNNVNRTNVALTRAKHCLWIVGNATTLVSSKTVWQKIVTDAKERGCFFDANDDQDLSGAIVKAVIELDEVESALSMEMGNLRIGGSRSGKSKTKYV
;
A
#
# COMPACT_ATOMS: atom_id res chain seq x y z
N MET A 1 -1.97 29.98 1.07
CA MET A 1 -2.47 29.12 -0.05
C MET A 1 -1.91 29.55 -1.40
N GLY A 2 -2.21 30.76 -1.91
CA GLY A 2 -1.80 31.19 -3.26
C GLY A 2 -0.28 31.15 -3.56
N SER A 3 0.58 31.13 -2.54
CA SER A 3 2.02 30.90 -2.66
C SER A 3 2.39 29.55 -3.29
N PHE A 4 1.57 28.51 -3.11
CA PHE A 4 1.81 27.18 -3.67
C PHE A 4 1.42 27.05 -5.16
N THR A 5 0.68 28.02 -5.71
CA THR A 5 0.15 27.97 -7.09
C THR A 5 1.25 27.82 -8.14
N LEU A 6 2.27 28.70 -8.12
CA LEU A 6 3.33 28.68 -9.14
C LEU A 6 4.24 27.44 -9.02
N PRO A 7 4.75 27.05 -7.83
CA PRO A 7 5.51 25.81 -7.67
C PRO A 7 4.73 24.55 -8.09
N LEU A 8 3.42 24.48 -7.83
CA LEU A 8 2.61 23.32 -8.18
C LEU A 8 2.38 23.19 -9.69
N ILE A 9 2.25 24.30 -10.42
CA ILE A 9 2.23 24.32 -11.90
C ILE A 9 3.57 23.81 -12.44
N GLU A 10 4.68 24.33 -11.91
CA GLU A 10 6.03 23.96 -12.34
C GLU A 10 6.35 22.48 -12.06
N GLU A 11 5.99 21.97 -10.88
CA GLU A 11 6.11 20.55 -10.54
C GLU A 11 5.30 19.66 -11.49
N THR A 12 4.08 20.07 -11.85
CA THR A 12 3.24 19.36 -12.83
C THR A 12 3.89 19.38 -14.22
N ARG A 13 4.49 20.50 -14.62
CA ARG A 13 5.22 20.66 -15.90
C ARG A 13 6.46 19.75 -15.94
N ALA A 14 7.23 19.69 -14.85
CA ALA A 14 8.41 18.84 -14.74
C ALA A 14 8.06 17.34 -14.80
N ASP A 15 6.95 16.93 -14.16
CA ASP A 15 6.43 15.56 -14.26
C ASP A 15 6.04 15.19 -15.70
N LEU A 16 5.27 16.06 -16.34
CA LEU A 16 4.87 15.91 -17.74
C LEU A 16 6.09 15.80 -18.67
N TYR A 17 7.12 16.61 -18.44
CA TYR A 17 8.37 16.56 -19.20
C TYR A 17 9.12 15.24 -19.00
N SER A 18 9.23 14.75 -17.76
CA SER A 18 9.87 13.46 -17.47
C SER A 18 9.14 12.29 -18.12
N ALA A 19 7.80 12.33 -18.16
CA ALA A 19 6.98 11.35 -18.90
C ALA A 19 7.24 11.41 -20.43
N LEU A 20 7.40 12.61 -20.99
CA LEU A 20 7.71 12.81 -22.42
C LEU A 20 9.11 12.31 -22.80
N GLU A 21 10.12 12.45 -21.95
CA GLU A 21 11.45 11.85 -22.18
C GLU A 21 11.37 10.31 -22.23
N CYS A 22 10.48 9.71 -21.42
CA CYS A 22 10.29 8.27 -21.34
C CYS A 22 9.19 7.72 -22.27
N ILE A 23 8.65 8.53 -23.19
CA ILE A 23 7.44 8.22 -23.99
C ILE A 23 7.51 6.91 -24.79
N LYS A 24 8.71 6.48 -25.19
CA LYS A 24 8.96 5.17 -25.84
C LYS A 24 8.41 3.99 -25.01
N HIS A 25 8.57 4.07 -23.69
CA HIS A 25 8.20 3.03 -22.73
C HIS A 25 6.81 3.27 -22.11
N ALA A 26 6.16 4.41 -22.40
CA ALA A 26 4.85 4.73 -21.87
C ALA A 26 3.78 3.71 -22.30
N PRO A 27 2.81 3.37 -21.43
CA PRO A 27 1.63 2.60 -21.81
C PRO A 27 0.83 3.31 -22.91
N ALA A 28 0.16 2.54 -23.77
CA ALA A 28 -0.68 3.08 -24.83
C ALA A 28 -1.87 2.17 -25.12
N THR A 29 -2.93 2.74 -25.69
CA THR A 29 -4.09 2.01 -26.20
C THR A 29 -4.56 2.58 -27.54
N GLU A 30 -5.30 1.79 -28.31
CA GLU A 30 -5.81 2.11 -29.64
C GLU A 30 -7.23 2.72 -29.51
N VAL A 31 -7.41 3.93 -30.02
CA VAL A 31 -8.71 4.63 -30.10
C VAL A 31 -9.39 4.25 -31.40
N LYS A 32 -10.52 3.53 -31.30
CA LYS A 32 -11.30 3.02 -32.43
C LYS A 32 -12.35 4.03 -32.92
N ARG A 33 -12.94 4.82 -32.02
CA ARG A 33 -13.96 5.82 -32.34
C ARG A 33 -13.82 7.05 -31.44
N ILE A 34 -14.15 8.23 -31.97
CA ILE A 34 -14.21 9.49 -31.24
C ILE A 34 -15.46 10.29 -31.64
N ASP A 35 -16.38 10.46 -30.70
CA ASP A 35 -17.66 11.14 -30.88
C ASP A 35 -17.69 12.43 -30.06
N GLU A 36 -18.25 13.50 -30.62
CA GLU A 36 -18.31 14.80 -29.95
C GLU A 36 -19.53 14.89 -29.03
N LEU A 37 -19.31 15.19 -27.75
CA LEU A 37 -20.38 15.35 -26.75
C LEU A 37 -20.68 16.83 -26.47
N CYS A 38 -19.65 17.68 -26.41
CA CYS A 38 -19.82 19.12 -26.20
C CYS A 38 -18.71 19.92 -26.86
N SER A 39 -19.03 20.59 -27.98
CA SER A 39 -18.10 21.43 -28.74
C SER A 39 -17.55 22.60 -27.93
N LYS A 40 -18.41 23.30 -27.17
CA LYS A 40 -18.04 24.45 -26.34
C LYS A 40 -16.98 24.13 -25.28
N GLN A 41 -16.93 22.89 -24.79
CA GLN A 41 -15.98 22.45 -23.76
C GLN A 41 -14.93 21.46 -24.30
N SER A 42 -14.91 21.20 -25.61
CA SER A 42 -14.08 20.19 -26.27
C SER A 42 -14.13 18.82 -25.56
N ILE A 43 -15.34 18.36 -25.23
CA ILE A 43 -15.60 17.07 -24.58
C ILE A 43 -16.05 16.03 -25.61
N PHE A 44 -15.43 14.86 -25.56
CA PHE A 44 -15.60 13.75 -26.49
C PHE A 44 -15.81 12.43 -25.75
N SER A 45 -16.57 11.52 -26.36
CA SER A 45 -16.62 10.10 -26.02
C SER A 45 -15.62 9.36 -26.90
N ILE A 46 -14.81 8.47 -26.33
CA ILE A 46 -13.88 7.63 -27.08
C ILE A 46 -14.13 6.14 -26.78
N LEU A 47 -14.11 5.34 -27.83
CA LEU A 47 -14.08 3.88 -27.73
C LEU A 47 -12.64 3.42 -27.89
N VAL A 48 -12.07 2.84 -26.84
CA VAL A 48 -10.71 2.28 -26.85
C VAL A 48 -10.74 0.76 -26.99
N LYS A 49 -9.64 0.19 -27.50
CA LYS A 49 -9.38 -1.25 -27.45
C LYS A 49 -9.24 -1.67 -25.99
N LYS A 50 -9.94 -2.76 -25.62
CA LYS A 50 -9.82 -3.44 -24.32
C LYS A 50 -8.95 -4.69 -24.49
N ALA A 51 -8.34 -5.15 -23.39
CA ALA A 51 -7.63 -6.43 -23.37
C ALA A 51 -8.63 -7.59 -23.57
N ASP A 52 -8.19 -8.67 -24.21
CA ASP A 52 -9.00 -9.88 -24.35
C ASP A 52 -8.93 -10.70 -23.06
N PRO A 53 -10.06 -10.96 -22.37
CA PRO A 53 -10.07 -11.71 -21.11
C PRO A 53 -9.69 -13.19 -21.26
N MET A 54 -9.65 -13.75 -22.47
CA MET A 54 -9.23 -15.14 -22.72
C MET A 54 -7.74 -15.28 -23.06
N ASN A 55 -7.00 -14.17 -23.23
CA ASN A 55 -5.60 -14.22 -23.63
C ASN A 55 -4.68 -14.10 -22.40
N THR A 56 -3.66 -14.96 -22.31
CA THR A 56 -2.83 -15.15 -21.10
C THR A 56 -1.88 -14.00 -20.76
N ASN A 57 -1.80 -12.97 -21.60
CA ASN A 57 -1.00 -11.77 -21.38
C ASN A 57 -1.89 -10.51 -21.15
N PRO A 58 -2.50 -10.33 -19.96
CA PRO A 58 -3.37 -9.18 -19.65
C PRO A 58 -2.64 -7.82 -19.54
N GLY A 59 -1.39 -7.71 -20.02
CA GLY A 59 -0.54 -6.52 -19.89
C GLY A 59 -0.29 -5.71 -21.17
N GLU A 60 -0.76 -6.16 -22.35
CA GLU A 60 -0.44 -5.48 -23.63
C GLU A 60 -1.27 -4.22 -23.92
N VAL A 61 -2.49 -4.13 -23.38
CA VAL A 61 -3.43 -3.03 -23.68
C VAL A 61 -3.64 -2.16 -22.43
N TYR A 62 -3.32 -0.87 -22.54
CA TYR A 62 -3.48 0.06 -21.41
C TYR A 62 -4.95 0.35 -21.10
N ALA A 63 -5.35 0.10 -19.85
CA ALA A 63 -6.63 0.52 -19.30
C ALA A 63 -6.54 1.96 -18.77
N LEU A 64 -7.37 2.86 -19.33
CA LEU A 64 -7.46 4.26 -18.92
C LEU A 64 -7.94 4.41 -17.47
N LYS A 65 -7.56 5.50 -16.83
CA LYS A 65 -7.96 5.88 -15.47
C LYS A 65 -8.42 7.34 -15.43
N ASP A 66 -9.28 7.66 -14.46
CA ASP A 66 -9.75 9.02 -14.24
C ASP A 66 -8.57 9.98 -14.01
N ALA A 67 -8.64 11.17 -14.59
CA ALA A 67 -7.59 12.18 -14.59
C ALA A 67 -6.25 11.77 -15.26
N ASP A 68 -6.21 10.72 -16.09
CA ASP A 68 -5.07 10.48 -16.99
C ASP A 68 -4.91 11.63 -18.00
N ILE A 69 -3.67 12.02 -18.25
CA ILE A 69 -3.26 12.88 -19.35
C ILE A 69 -2.65 12.00 -20.44
N LEU A 70 -3.23 12.07 -21.63
CA LEU A 70 -2.89 11.28 -22.80
C LEU A 70 -2.41 12.20 -23.93
N VAL A 71 -1.60 11.66 -24.84
CA VAL A 71 -1.33 12.27 -26.15
C VAL A 71 -1.93 11.38 -27.23
N PHE A 72 -2.74 11.97 -28.12
CA PHE A 72 -3.28 11.29 -29.29
C PHE A 72 -2.33 11.50 -30.48
N LEU A 73 -1.97 10.40 -31.14
CA LEU A 73 -1.01 10.32 -32.23
C LEU A 73 -1.48 9.33 -33.29
N ASP A 74 -0.94 9.42 -34.50
CA ASP A 74 -1.12 8.42 -35.57
C ASP A 74 -0.44 7.08 -35.23
N ARG A 75 0.63 7.13 -34.42
CA ARG A 75 1.43 5.95 -34.04
C ARG A 75 2.14 6.16 -32.70
N LYS A 76 2.51 5.06 -32.03
CA LYS A 76 3.32 5.14 -30.81
C LYS A 76 4.74 5.68 -31.14
N PRO A 77 5.19 6.78 -30.50
CA PRO A 77 6.48 7.39 -30.78
C PRO A 77 7.62 6.57 -30.16
N ARG A 78 8.81 6.63 -30.78
CA ARG A 78 10.04 6.00 -30.28
C ARG A 78 10.97 7.01 -29.61
N HIS A 79 10.81 8.30 -29.93
CA HIS A 79 11.54 9.41 -29.34
C HIS A 79 10.63 10.63 -29.19
N ILE A 80 10.93 11.54 -28.25
CA ILE A 80 10.18 12.80 -28.06
C ILE A 80 10.12 13.64 -29.35
N SER A 81 11.17 13.57 -30.17
CA SER A 81 11.25 14.25 -31.48
C SER A 81 10.23 13.77 -32.51
N ASP A 82 9.62 12.59 -32.32
CA ASP A 82 8.61 12.07 -33.25
C ASP A 82 7.30 12.86 -33.16
N LEU A 83 7.02 13.50 -32.01
CA LEU A 83 5.84 14.36 -31.79
C LEU A 83 5.80 15.54 -32.77
N GLY A 84 6.96 16.07 -33.18
CA GLY A 84 7.07 17.16 -34.15
C GLY A 84 7.30 16.71 -35.60
N ARG A 85 7.26 15.41 -35.88
CA ARG A 85 7.54 14.81 -37.20
C ARG A 85 6.36 14.06 -37.82
N SER A 86 5.23 13.98 -37.14
CA SER A 86 4.00 13.42 -37.72
C SER A 86 3.33 14.41 -38.68
N LYS A 87 2.54 13.90 -39.62
CA LYS A 87 1.66 14.71 -40.49
C LYS A 87 0.39 15.16 -39.77
N VAL A 88 0.06 14.55 -38.63
CA VAL A 88 -1.12 14.86 -37.81
C VAL A 88 -0.64 15.65 -36.58
N PRO A 89 -1.27 16.78 -36.22
CA PRO A 89 -0.94 17.49 -34.99
C PRO A 89 -1.25 16.62 -33.77
N TYR A 90 -0.30 16.53 -32.82
CA TYR A 90 -0.55 15.83 -31.57
C TYR A 90 -1.55 16.63 -30.72
N VAL A 91 -2.50 15.92 -30.09
CA VAL A 91 -3.50 16.54 -29.21
C VAL A 91 -3.37 15.96 -27.82
N ILE A 92 -3.35 16.83 -26.80
CA ILE A 92 -3.34 16.41 -25.39
C ILE A 92 -4.80 16.22 -24.95
N ALA A 93 -5.08 15.09 -24.30
CA ALA A 93 -6.39 14.74 -23.79
C ALA A 93 -6.34 14.51 -22.27
N SER A 94 -7.30 15.05 -21.54
CA SER A 94 -7.53 14.73 -20.13
C SER A 94 -8.73 13.80 -20.00
N VAL A 95 -8.54 12.63 -19.39
CA VAL A 95 -9.64 11.71 -19.08
C VAL A 95 -10.48 12.29 -17.94
N LEU A 96 -11.76 12.58 -18.23
CA LEU A 96 -12.75 13.03 -17.25
C LEU A 96 -13.45 11.84 -16.58
N LYS A 97 -13.64 10.75 -17.33
CA LYS A 97 -14.18 9.48 -16.84
C LYS A 97 -13.61 8.33 -17.67
N ALA A 98 -12.99 7.34 -17.04
CA ALA A 98 -12.37 6.21 -17.72
C ALA A 98 -13.39 5.26 -18.37
N GLU A 99 -14.56 5.09 -17.76
CA GLU A 99 -15.62 4.21 -18.28
C GLU A 99 -17.02 4.75 -17.92
N ASP A 100 -17.86 4.93 -18.94
CA ASP A 100 -19.29 5.25 -18.83
C ASP A 100 -20.15 3.97 -18.78
N ALA A 101 -21.47 4.12 -18.66
CA ALA A 101 -22.40 2.97 -18.62
C ALA A 101 -22.40 2.13 -19.92
N ASN A 102 -21.85 2.67 -21.02
CA ASN A 102 -21.76 2.03 -22.32
C ASN A 102 -20.35 1.45 -22.59
N GLY A 103 -19.43 1.57 -21.62
CA GLY A 103 -18.05 1.10 -21.75
C GLY A 103 -17.08 2.03 -22.50
N ASN A 104 -17.45 3.29 -22.76
CA ASN A 104 -16.63 4.32 -23.41
C ASN A 104 -15.94 5.23 -22.38
N ALA A 105 -14.81 5.85 -22.74
CA ALA A 105 -14.17 6.86 -21.91
C ALA A 105 -14.61 8.28 -22.33
N ILE A 106 -14.75 9.19 -21.37
CA ILE A 106 -15.05 10.61 -21.61
C ILE A 106 -13.76 11.41 -21.44
N VAL A 107 -13.38 12.17 -22.47
CA VAL A 107 -12.15 12.96 -22.50
C VAL A 107 -12.42 14.42 -22.84
N ARG A 108 -11.59 15.33 -22.31
CA ARG A 108 -11.49 16.72 -22.75
C ARG A 108 -10.20 16.90 -23.55
N LEU A 109 -10.29 17.45 -24.75
CA LEU A 109 -9.13 17.73 -25.60
C LEU A 109 -8.61 19.16 -25.38
N SER A 110 -7.30 19.36 -25.59
CA SER A 110 -6.64 20.68 -25.55
C SER A 110 -6.99 21.57 -26.75
N GLY A 111 -7.63 21.01 -27.78
CA GLY A 111 -8.18 21.70 -28.94
C GLY A 111 -9.38 20.94 -29.50
N GLY A 112 -10.16 21.56 -30.39
CA GLY A 112 -11.32 20.91 -31.01
C GLY A 112 -10.95 19.73 -31.93
N LYS A 113 -11.95 18.95 -32.37
CA LYS A 113 -11.78 17.70 -33.15
C LYS A 113 -11.05 17.81 -34.50
N ARG A 114 -10.76 19.03 -34.97
CA ARG A 114 -10.18 19.27 -36.29
C ARG A 114 -8.92 18.41 -36.44
N ASP A 115 -8.90 17.59 -37.48
CA ASP A 115 -7.80 16.70 -37.90
C ASP A 115 -7.59 15.37 -37.14
N LEU A 116 -8.45 15.01 -36.17
CA LEU A 116 -8.38 13.69 -35.49
C LEU A 116 -9.26 12.62 -36.17
N VAL A 117 -8.62 11.73 -36.95
CA VAL A 117 -9.26 10.60 -37.65
C VAL A 117 -8.75 9.25 -37.09
N PRO A 118 -9.62 8.43 -36.46
CA PRO A 118 -9.28 7.07 -36.04
C PRO A 118 -8.90 6.12 -37.21
N PRO A 119 -8.09 5.07 -36.98
CA PRO A 119 -7.54 4.65 -35.69
C PRO A 119 -6.40 5.56 -35.22
N LEU A 120 -6.41 5.90 -33.93
CA LEU A 120 -5.36 6.71 -33.28
C LEU A 120 -4.75 5.92 -32.12
N VAL A 121 -3.53 6.27 -31.72
CA VAL A 121 -2.89 5.77 -30.50
C VAL A 121 -2.97 6.82 -29.41
N ALA A 122 -3.59 6.46 -28.29
CA ALA A 122 -3.56 7.23 -27.06
C ALA A 122 -2.40 6.75 -26.18
N VAL A 123 -1.39 7.59 -25.99
CA VAL A 123 -0.20 7.31 -25.15
C VAL A 123 -0.36 8.01 -23.81
N PHE A 124 -0.20 7.28 -22.70
CA PHE A 124 -0.27 7.84 -21.35
C PHE A 124 0.97 8.65 -21.01
N LEU A 125 0.80 9.81 -20.36
CA LEU A 125 1.90 10.60 -19.79
C LEU A 125 1.91 10.55 -18.26
N ILE A 126 0.92 11.19 -17.64
CA ILE A 126 0.81 11.35 -16.17
C ILE A 126 -0.64 11.18 -15.73
N ASN A 127 -0.87 10.88 -14.46
CA ASN A 127 -2.20 10.90 -13.86
C ASN A 127 -2.32 12.08 -12.90
N MET A 128 -3.27 12.98 -13.17
CA MET A 128 -3.45 14.23 -12.44
C MET A 128 -4.21 14.09 -11.11
N THR A 129 -4.61 12.89 -10.68
CA THR A 129 -5.42 12.69 -9.46
C THR A 129 -4.78 13.34 -8.22
N THR A 130 -3.48 13.16 -7.99
CA THR A 130 -2.80 13.77 -6.84
C THR A 130 -2.74 15.29 -6.97
N TYR A 131 -2.32 15.82 -8.12
CA TYR A 131 -2.27 17.27 -8.36
C TYR A 131 -3.65 17.92 -8.20
N ASN A 132 -4.70 17.32 -8.77
CA ASN A 132 -6.09 17.81 -8.64
C ASN A 132 -6.58 17.82 -7.19
N ARG A 133 -6.18 16.83 -6.38
CA ARG A 133 -6.50 16.80 -4.93
C ARG A 133 -5.79 17.90 -4.16
N ILE A 134 -4.52 18.18 -4.47
CA ILE A 134 -3.77 19.30 -3.88
C ILE A 134 -4.41 20.63 -4.30
N TRP A 135 -4.71 20.83 -5.59
CA TRP A 135 -5.42 22.02 -6.08
C TRP A 135 -6.76 22.25 -5.37
N ASN A 136 -7.58 21.19 -5.23
CA ASN A 136 -8.86 21.25 -4.53
C ASN A 136 -8.73 21.48 -3.00
N ALA A 137 -7.54 21.32 -2.42
CA ALA A 137 -7.25 21.71 -1.03
C ALA A 137 -6.67 23.13 -0.95
N LEU A 138 -6.01 23.62 -2.00
CA LEU A 138 -5.46 24.99 -2.05
C LEU A 138 -6.46 26.05 -2.50
N ASP A 139 -7.54 25.68 -3.18
CA ASP A 139 -8.63 26.59 -3.54
C ASP A 139 -9.32 27.16 -2.29
N MET A 140 -9.24 28.48 -2.12
CA MET A 140 -9.79 29.21 -0.97
C MET A 140 -11.30 29.05 -0.82
N HIS A 141 -12.07 28.92 -1.91
CA HIS A 141 -13.52 28.75 -1.84
C HIS A 141 -13.87 27.36 -1.32
N VAL A 142 -13.16 26.33 -1.80
CA VAL A 142 -13.36 24.94 -1.37
C VAL A 142 -12.84 24.73 0.05
N ALA A 143 -11.70 25.33 0.40
CA ALA A 143 -11.12 25.28 1.74
C ALA A 143 -11.97 26.01 2.79
N GLY A 144 -12.61 27.14 2.44
CA GLY A 144 -13.51 27.88 3.33
C GLY A 144 -14.80 27.14 3.69
N LEU A 145 -15.17 26.09 2.93
CA LEU A 145 -16.28 25.18 3.24
C LEU A 145 -15.85 23.96 4.08
N ARG A 146 -14.58 23.92 4.53
CA ARG A 146 -13.96 22.79 5.23
C ARG A 146 -13.36 23.23 6.58
N ASN A 147 -12.64 22.34 7.26
CA ASN A 147 -11.98 22.67 8.52
C ASN A 147 -10.77 23.61 8.30
N THR A 148 -10.96 24.92 8.50
CA THR A 148 -9.87 25.90 8.49
C THR A 148 -9.25 26.12 9.87
N SER A 149 -9.92 25.72 10.96
CA SER A 149 -9.58 26.14 12.32
C SER A 149 -8.17 25.76 12.76
N ILE A 150 -7.71 24.55 12.42
CA ILE A 150 -6.34 24.07 12.67
C ILE A 150 -5.34 24.74 11.74
N ILE A 151 -5.72 24.99 10.48
CA ILE A 151 -4.88 25.60 9.45
C ILE A 151 -4.60 27.07 9.78
N GLU A 152 -5.59 27.82 10.24
CA GLU A 152 -5.42 29.19 10.69
C GLU A 152 -4.43 29.30 11.86
N LYS A 153 -4.48 28.35 12.81
CA LYS A 153 -3.52 28.27 13.92
C LYS A 153 -2.11 27.90 13.44
N ILE A 154 -2.00 27.03 12.42
CA ILE A 154 -0.73 26.64 11.78
C ILE A 154 -0.09 27.80 10.98
N VAL A 155 -0.91 28.63 10.32
CA VAL A 155 -0.47 29.77 9.52
C VAL A 155 -0.13 30.97 10.41
N ARG A 156 -0.88 31.21 11.48
CA ARG A 156 -0.62 32.26 12.48
C ARG A 156 0.38 31.82 13.58
N TYR A 157 1.07 30.69 13.42
CA TYR A 157 2.00 30.20 14.44
C TYR A 157 3.17 31.18 14.61
N ALA A 158 3.31 31.70 15.83
CA ALA A 158 4.48 32.43 16.29
C ALA A 158 5.04 31.71 17.54
N PRO A 159 6.37 31.58 17.67
CA PRO A 159 6.97 31.04 18.88
C PRO A 159 6.62 31.92 20.09
N LYS A 160 6.34 31.28 21.23
CA LYS A 160 6.27 31.96 22.53
C LYS A 160 7.63 31.87 23.20
N GLU A 161 8.14 32.98 23.73
CA GLU A 161 9.50 33.05 24.26
C GLU A 161 9.72 32.20 25.53
N ASP A 162 8.64 31.84 26.26
CA ASP A 162 8.71 31.18 27.58
C ASP A 162 8.15 29.73 27.64
N SER A 163 7.95 29.03 26.51
CA SER A 163 7.37 27.67 26.52
C SER A 163 8.38 26.54 26.27
N SER A 164 9.37 26.39 27.17
CA SER A 164 10.32 25.27 27.16
C SER A 164 9.75 23.96 27.73
N GLU A 165 8.65 24.02 28.49
CA GLU A 165 8.00 22.84 29.08
C GLU A 165 6.60 22.58 28.48
N LEU A 166 6.43 21.40 27.88
CA LEU A 166 5.12 20.82 27.58
C LEU A 166 4.40 20.52 28.92
N PRO A 167 3.11 20.87 29.10
CA PRO A 167 2.41 20.67 30.38
C PRO A 167 2.41 19.21 30.86
N LEU A 168 3.27 18.92 31.85
CA LEU A 168 3.46 17.58 32.42
C LEU A 168 2.38 17.22 33.47
N HIS A 169 1.11 17.20 33.05
CA HIS A 169 0.11 16.39 33.75
C HIS A 169 0.14 14.96 33.18
N LEU A 170 0.68 14.02 33.96
CA LEU A 170 0.50 12.58 33.72
C LEU A 170 -1.00 12.27 33.76
N PRO A 171 -1.64 11.87 32.64
CA PRO A 171 -3.02 11.42 32.67
C PRO A 171 -3.09 10.03 33.29
N ASP A 172 -4.32 9.64 33.62
CA ASP A 172 -4.71 8.45 34.37
C ASP A 172 -3.96 7.14 33.99
N ARG A 173 -3.56 6.36 35.00
CA ARG A 173 -2.93 5.04 34.84
C ARG A 173 -3.86 4.01 34.16
N SER A 174 -5.14 4.33 34.01
CA SER A 174 -6.19 3.44 33.43
C SER A 174 -5.95 2.94 32.01
N LEU A 175 -5.10 3.58 31.18
CA LEU A 175 -4.84 3.12 29.81
C LEU A 175 -4.05 1.80 29.72
N GLY A 176 -3.37 1.38 30.80
CA GLY A 176 -2.63 0.10 30.83
C GLY A 176 -1.53 -0.02 29.79
N LEU A 177 -0.84 1.09 29.47
CA LEU A 177 0.19 1.16 28.41
C LEU A 177 1.42 0.29 28.67
N GLU A 178 1.65 -0.11 29.92
CA GLU A 178 2.76 -0.95 30.37
C GLU A 178 2.91 -2.24 29.53
N LYS A 179 1.77 -2.84 29.14
CA LYS A 179 1.74 -4.06 28.31
C LYS A 179 2.44 -3.92 26.95
N PHE A 180 2.51 -2.71 26.40
CA PHE A 180 3.14 -2.45 25.10
C PHE A 180 4.66 -2.27 25.20
N ARG A 181 5.24 -2.26 26.40
CA ARG A 181 6.69 -2.10 26.66
C ARG A 181 7.28 -0.90 25.90
N LEU A 182 6.60 0.25 25.95
CA LEU A 182 7.13 1.52 25.44
C LEU A 182 8.22 2.05 26.36
N ASN A 183 9.23 2.73 25.83
CA ASN A 183 10.21 3.47 26.65
C ASN A 183 9.62 4.81 27.14
N ARG A 184 10.36 5.54 27.98
CA ARG A 184 9.89 6.80 28.56
C ARG A 184 9.52 7.85 27.51
N SER A 185 10.35 8.09 26.49
CA SER A 185 10.02 9.12 25.46
C SER A 185 8.80 8.75 24.63
N GLN A 186 8.66 7.49 24.24
CA GLN A 186 7.49 6.96 23.54
C GLN A 186 6.22 7.09 24.41
N GLN A 187 6.29 6.74 25.69
CA GLN A 187 5.17 6.89 26.63
C GLN A 187 4.77 8.37 26.76
N MET A 188 5.73 9.27 26.99
CA MET A 188 5.44 10.70 27.15
C MET A 188 4.79 11.31 25.90
N ALA A 189 5.26 10.95 24.71
CA ALA A 189 4.68 11.42 23.46
C ALA A 189 3.22 10.94 23.27
N VAL A 190 2.91 9.69 23.62
CA VAL A 190 1.53 9.15 23.58
C VAL A 190 0.65 9.85 24.62
N LEU A 191 1.14 10.00 25.86
CA LEU A 191 0.39 10.58 26.97
C LEU A 191 0.05 12.06 26.73
N ASP A 192 0.99 12.89 26.27
CA ASP A 192 0.70 14.29 25.90
C ASP A 192 -0.33 14.37 24.76
N CYS A 193 -0.22 13.52 23.73
CA CYS A 193 -1.21 13.49 22.65
C CYS A 193 -2.62 13.10 23.16
N VAL A 194 -2.72 12.21 24.16
CA VAL A 194 -3.98 11.86 24.82
C VAL A 194 -4.50 13.01 25.69
N SER A 195 -3.68 13.59 26.56
CA SER A 195 -4.05 14.74 27.40
C SER A 195 -4.53 15.93 26.57
N ALA A 196 -3.93 16.16 25.40
CA ALA A 196 -4.30 17.21 24.46
C ALA A 196 -5.68 17.03 23.79
N MET A 197 -6.30 15.85 23.91
CA MET A 197 -7.68 15.59 23.46
C MET A 197 -8.72 15.82 24.55
N GLU A 198 -8.32 15.61 25.81
CA GLU A 198 -9.15 15.76 27.01
C GLU A 198 -9.19 17.23 27.49
N GLN A 199 -8.04 17.89 27.47
CA GLN A 199 -7.89 19.30 27.76
C GLN A 199 -7.96 20.09 26.44
N GLN A 200 -8.58 21.28 26.44
CA GLN A 200 -8.54 22.17 25.27
C GLN A 200 -7.14 22.79 25.11
N GLY A 201 -6.21 21.99 24.58
CA GLY A 201 -4.78 22.29 24.58
C GLY A 201 -4.38 23.54 23.79
N THR A 202 -3.28 24.15 24.23
CA THR A 202 -2.71 25.40 23.66
C THR A 202 -2.21 25.26 22.22
N TYR A 203 -1.69 24.09 21.84
CA TYR A 203 -1.23 23.80 20.47
C TYR A 203 -2.14 22.74 19.83
N PRO A 204 -2.70 22.99 18.62
CA PRO A 204 -3.50 22.00 17.88
C PRO A 204 -2.64 21.03 17.08
N VAL A 205 -1.31 21.22 17.08
CA VAL A 205 -0.33 20.33 16.44
C VAL A 205 0.59 19.76 17.51
N ARG A 206 1.03 18.52 17.32
CA ARG A 206 2.14 17.90 18.04
C ARG A 206 3.15 17.35 17.05
N LEU A 207 4.43 17.58 17.32
CA LEU A 207 5.53 17.02 16.55
C LEU A 207 6.15 15.88 17.36
N ILE A 208 6.33 14.71 16.74
CA ILE A 208 7.10 13.60 17.29
C ILE A 208 8.27 13.35 16.34
N TRP A 209 9.48 13.65 16.80
CA TRP A 209 10.71 13.43 16.06
C TRP A 209 11.20 12.01 16.33
N GLY A 210 11.19 11.17 15.30
CA GLY A 210 11.51 9.75 15.39
C GLY A 210 12.65 9.32 14.46
N PRO A 211 13.92 9.44 14.92
CA PRO A 211 15.09 8.93 14.24
C PRO A 211 15.01 7.43 13.84
N PRO A 212 15.89 6.91 12.97
CA PRO A 212 15.88 5.52 12.54
C PRO A 212 15.94 4.53 13.71
N GLY A 213 15.08 3.50 13.68
CA GLY A 213 15.04 2.46 14.72
C GLY A 213 14.37 2.87 16.05
N THR A 214 13.89 4.10 16.20
CA THR A 214 13.32 4.60 17.48
C THR A 214 11.87 4.19 17.77
N GLY A 215 11.26 3.39 16.90
CA GLY A 215 9.91 2.86 17.11
C GLY A 215 8.77 3.82 16.80
N LYS A 216 8.91 4.69 15.78
CA LYS A 216 7.81 5.55 15.25
C LYS A 216 6.50 4.79 15.12
N THR A 217 6.47 3.75 14.30
CA THR A 217 5.31 2.90 14.01
C THR A 217 4.71 2.31 15.29
N LYS A 218 5.55 1.86 16.23
CA LYS A 218 5.12 1.32 17.54
C LYS A 218 4.41 2.40 18.39
N THR A 219 4.95 3.62 18.39
CA THR A 219 4.39 4.78 19.09
C THR A 219 3.04 5.17 18.48
N ILE A 220 2.98 5.24 17.14
CA ILE A 220 1.76 5.52 16.38
C ILE A 220 0.67 4.48 16.65
N SER A 221 0.95 3.18 16.51
CA SER A 221 -0.06 2.15 16.74
C SER A 221 -0.56 2.13 18.20
N THR A 222 0.29 2.48 19.17
CA THR A 222 -0.11 2.59 20.59
C THR A 222 -0.96 3.84 20.84
N LEU A 223 -0.65 4.97 20.18
CA LEU A 223 -1.48 6.18 20.19
C LEU A 223 -2.87 5.89 19.60
N LEU A 224 -2.93 5.28 18.41
CA LEU A 224 -4.19 4.93 17.75
C LEU A 224 -5.03 3.96 18.59
N TRP A 225 -4.41 2.95 19.21
CA TRP A 225 -5.07 2.06 20.16
C TRP A 225 -5.66 2.83 21.35
N SER A 226 -4.88 3.73 21.96
CA SER A 226 -5.32 4.55 23.11
C SER A 226 -6.51 5.46 22.75
N MET A 227 -6.48 6.05 21.56
CA MET A 227 -7.57 6.89 21.04
C MET A 227 -8.85 6.07 20.78
N MET A 228 -8.74 4.86 20.22
CA MET A 228 -9.90 3.98 20.03
C MET A 228 -10.52 3.53 21.36
N VAL A 229 -9.72 3.27 22.40
CA VAL A 229 -10.21 2.96 23.76
C VAL A 229 -10.98 4.15 24.33
N LYS A 230 -10.47 5.38 24.16
CA LYS A 230 -11.16 6.63 24.54
C LYS A 230 -12.28 7.04 23.57
N ASN A 231 -12.63 6.18 22.61
CA ASN A 231 -13.68 6.39 21.62
C ASN A 231 -13.50 7.64 20.73
N HIS A 232 -12.26 8.08 20.52
CA HIS A 232 -11.92 9.12 19.55
C HIS A 232 -11.78 8.56 18.14
N ARG A 233 -12.27 9.33 17.17
CA ARG A 233 -12.25 8.93 15.75
C ARG A 233 -10.96 9.40 15.08
N THR A 234 -10.16 8.45 14.59
CA THR A 234 -8.78 8.70 14.13
C THR A 234 -8.64 8.57 12.61
N LEU A 235 -7.95 9.54 11.99
CA LEU A 235 -7.48 9.45 10.62
C LEU A 235 -5.95 9.31 10.64
N THR A 236 -5.43 8.23 10.07
CA THR A 236 -3.99 8.02 9.89
C THR A 236 -3.61 8.17 8.42
N CYS A 237 -2.60 8.98 8.15
CA CYS A 237 -2.09 9.28 6.82
C CYS A 237 -0.58 9.03 6.74
N ALA A 238 -0.10 8.65 5.56
CA ALA A 238 1.33 8.64 5.24
C ALA A 238 1.55 9.03 3.76
N PRO A 239 2.76 9.45 3.35
CA PRO A 239 3.10 9.74 1.95
C PRO A 239 3.04 8.51 1.04
N THR A 240 3.53 7.36 1.53
CA THR A 240 3.66 6.14 0.74
C THR A 240 2.69 5.05 1.20
N ASN A 241 2.23 4.20 0.28
CA ASN A 241 1.39 3.05 0.62
C ASN A 241 2.08 2.11 1.62
N THR A 242 3.39 1.91 1.50
CA THR A 242 4.18 1.03 2.38
C THR A 242 4.14 1.50 3.84
N ALA A 243 4.27 2.80 4.10
CA ALA A 243 4.19 3.34 5.46
C ALA A 243 2.78 3.16 6.07
N VAL A 244 1.72 3.41 5.28
CA VAL A 244 0.34 3.14 5.73
C VAL A 244 0.16 1.65 6.08
N VAL A 245 0.69 0.76 5.25
CA VAL A 245 0.63 -0.70 5.44
C VAL A 245 1.40 -1.13 6.69
N GLU A 246 2.58 -0.57 6.98
CA GLU A 246 3.35 -0.88 8.18
C GLU A 246 2.58 -0.53 9.46
N VAL A 247 1.98 0.66 9.51
CA VAL A 247 1.10 1.07 10.64
C VAL A 247 -0.14 0.17 10.73
N ALA A 248 -0.73 -0.21 9.59
CA ALA A 248 -1.91 -1.09 9.52
C ALA A 248 -1.63 -2.52 10.02
N SER A 249 -0.50 -3.13 9.65
CA SER A 249 -0.10 -4.43 10.18
C SER A 249 0.19 -4.36 11.68
N ARG A 250 0.82 -3.26 12.14
CA ARG A 250 1.18 -3.10 13.54
C ARG A 250 -0.05 -2.87 14.45
N ILE A 251 -1.03 -2.07 14.03
CA ILE A 251 -2.28 -1.90 14.80
C ILE A 251 -3.09 -3.21 14.83
N LEU A 252 -3.07 -4.01 13.77
CA LEU A 252 -3.70 -5.34 13.72
C LEU A 252 -3.11 -6.28 14.78
N SER A 253 -1.77 -6.35 14.90
CA SER A 253 -1.10 -7.17 15.92
C SER A 253 -1.44 -6.70 17.34
N LEU A 254 -1.46 -5.39 17.60
CA LEU A 254 -1.83 -4.86 18.92
C LEU A 254 -3.28 -5.18 19.31
N ILE A 255 -4.23 -5.13 18.36
CA ILE A 255 -5.63 -5.51 18.63
C ILE A 255 -5.72 -7.01 18.91
N GLY A 256 -5.06 -7.85 18.10
CA GLY A 256 -5.01 -9.30 18.28
C GLY A 256 -4.42 -9.72 19.64
N GLU A 257 -3.25 -9.17 20.00
CA GLU A 257 -2.61 -9.37 21.31
C GLU A 257 -3.54 -8.95 22.47
N SER A 258 -4.30 -7.85 22.30
CA SER A 258 -5.25 -7.39 23.31
C SER A 258 -6.54 -8.20 23.40
N SER A 259 -6.88 -9.02 22.40
CA SER A 259 -8.09 -9.85 22.40
C SER A 259 -7.93 -11.13 23.24
N ALA A 260 -6.70 -11.52 23.59
CA ALA A 260 -6.42 -12.68 24.46
C ALA A 260 -6.73 -12.42 25.95
N GLY A 261 -6.94 -11.16 26.35
CA GLY A 261 -7.47 -10.76 27.65
C GLY A 261 -8.72 -9.91 27.44
N GLY A 262 -9.91 -10.49 27.61
CA GLY A 262 -11.15 -9.86 27.18
C GLY A 262 -11.45 -8.52 27.86
N GLY A 263 -11.91 -7.53 27.08
CA GLY A 263 -12.62 -6.36 27.60
C GLY A 263 -12.31 -4.99 27.00
N ASN A 264 -11.19 -4.79 26.31
CA ASN A 264 -10.66 -3.44 26.02
C ASN A 264 -11.35 -2.61 24.92
N GLY A 265 -12.48 -3.03 24.36
CA GLY A 265 -13.35 -2.17 23.52
C GLY A 265 -12.85 -1.79 22.11
N CYS A 266 -11.68 -2.28 21.69
CA CYS A 266 -11.16 -2.15 20.32
C CYS A 266 -11.46 -3.39 19.49
N PHE A 267 -11.90 -3.23 18.25
CA PHE A 267 -12.27 -4.34 17.36
C PHE A 267 -11.67 -4.15 15.96
N LEU A 268 -11.35 -5.25 15.27
CA LEU A 268 -10.84 -5.22 13.90
C LEU A 268 -11.84 -4.63 12.89
N SER A 269 -13.14 -4.73 13.19
CA SER A 269 -14.20 -4.15 12.37
C SER A 269 -14.27 -2.61 12.46
N ASP A 270 -13.72 -2.00 13.52
CA ASP A 270 -13.64 -0.55 13.70
C ASP A 270 -12.45 0.08 12.94
N VAL A 271 -11.54 -0.73 12.39
CA VAL A 271 -10.36 -0.29 11.62
C VAL A 271 -10.59 -0.52 10.12
N VAL A 272 -10.35 0.49 9.30
CA VAL A 272 -10.42 0.40 7.83
C VAL A 272 -9.15 0.94 7.19
N LEU A 273 -8.54 0.13 6.31
CA LEU A 273 -7.47 0.51 5.41
C LEU A 273 -8.04 0.68 3.99
N PHE A 274 -7.75 1.79 3.31
CA PHE A 274 -8.14 1.96 1.90
C PHE A 274 -7.04 2.63 1.06
N GLY A 275 -6.99 2.25 -0.22
CA GLY A 275 -6.00 2.76 -1.16
C GLY A 275 -5.98 1.98 -2.47
N ASN A 276 -4.84 1.99 -3.17
CA ASN A 276 -4.67 1.16 -4.37
C ASN A 276 -4.15 -0.23 -3.97
N GLU A 277 -4.98 -1.25 -4.18
CA GLU A 277 -4.73 -2.66 -3.83
C GLU A 277 -3.36 -3.15 -4.35
N ASP A 278 -3.10 -2.97 -5.66
CA ASP A 278 -1.87 -3.42 -6.34
C ASP A 278 -0.59 -2.86 -5.71
N ARG A 279 -0.59 -1.57 -5.37
CA ARG A 279 0.57 -0.87 -4.79
C ARG A 279 0.67 -1.00 -3.26
N MET A 280 -0.35 -1.51 -2.59
CA MET A 280 -0.30 -1.79 -1.15
C MET A 280 0.20 -3.20 -0.84
N ASN A 281 0.17 -4.12 -1.82
CA ASN A 281 0.62 -5.52 -1.66
C ASN A 281 0.03 -6.15 -0.39
N VAL A 282 -1.30 -6.04 -0.26
CA VAL A 282 -2.08 -6.40 0.91
C VAL A 282 -1.93 -7.89 1.21
N ASP A 283 -1.28 -8.22 2.33
CA ASP A 283 -1.14 -9.61 2.81
C ASP A 283 -2.48 -10.20 3.30
N GLN A 284 -2.47 -11.50 3.62
CA GLN A 284 -3.68 -12.22 4.05
C GLN A 284 -4.35 -11.61 5.28
N ASP A 285 -3.57 -11.11 6.24
CA ASP A 285 -4.08 -10.51 7.47
C ASP A 285 -4.67 -9.12 7.24
N LEU A 286 -4.02 -8.30 6.41
CA LEU A 286 -4.53 -6.99 6.02
C LEU A 286 -5.81 -7.07 5.18
N THR A 287 -6.10 -8.18 4.49
CA THR A 287 -7.41 -8.35 3.80
C THR A 287 -8.61 -8.30 4.74
N LYS A 288 -8.41 -8.49 6.06
CA LYS A 288 -9.45 -8.36 7.09
C LYS A 288 -9.89 -6.90 7.26
N ILE A 289 -8.99 -5.94 7.11
CA ILE A 289 -9.25 -4.50 7.28
C ILE A 289 -9.28 -3.69 5.97
N PHE A 290 -8.86 -4.28 4.84
CA PHE A 290 -8.87 -3.61 3.54
C PHE A 290 -10.29 -3.41 3.00
N LEU A 291 -10.66 -2.15 2.75
CA LEU A 291 -12.01 -1.70 2.42
C LEU A 291 -12.63 -2.48 1.26
N GLU A 292 -11.95 -2.57 0.12
CA GLU A 292 -12.48 -3.22 -1.08
C GLU A 292 -12.67 -4.74 -0.91
N LYS A 293 -11.97 -5.40 0.03
CA LYS A 293 -12.21 -6.82 0.38
C LYS A 293 -13.38 -6.96 1.34
N ARG A 294 -13.41 -6.13 2.39
CA ARG A 294 -14.49 -6.04 3.38
C ARG A 294 -15.85 -5.79 2.72
N VAL A 295 -15.90 -4.85 1.77
CA VAL A 295 -17.10 -4.57 0.98
C VAL A 295 -17.57 -5.79 0.18
N ARG A 296 -16.65 -6.52 -0.48
CA ARG A 296 -17.00 -7.75 -1.23
C ARG A 296 -17.52 -8.88 -0.34
N ARG A 297 -17.15 -8.92 0.95
CA ARG A 297 -17.70 -9.89 1.92
C ARG A 297 -19.10 -9.45 2.35
N LEU A 298 -19.24 -8.23 2.87
CA LEU A 298 -20.52 -7.67 3.32
C LEU A 298 -21.59 -7.64 2.21
N GLN A 299 -21.22 -7.33 0.96
CA GLN A 299 -22.16 -7.29 -0.16
C GLN A 299 -22.90 -8.61 -0.37
N LYS A 300 -22.24 -9.76 -0.15
CA LYS A 300 -22.88 -11.08 -0.24
C LYS A 300 -23.97 -11.26 0.82
N CYS A 301 -23.73 -10.74 2.02
CA CYS A 301 -24.69 -10.79 3.13
C CYS A 301 -25.84 -9.80 2.98
N LEU A 302 -25.65 -8.72 2.21
CA LEU A 302 -26.63 -7.63 2.02
C LEU A 302 -27.40 -7.71 0.68
N THR A 303 -27.13 -8.71 -0.17
CA THR A 303 -27.77 -8.82 -1.51
C THR A 303 -29.29 -9.04 -1.40
N PRO A 304 -30.16 -8.17 -1.97
CA PRO A 304 -31.61 -8.35 -1.93
C PRO A 304 -32.08 -9.74 -2.39
N GLY A 305 -33.03 -10.34 -1.67
CA GLY A 305 -33.58 -11.68 -1.97
C GLY A 305 -32.67 -12.87 -1.59
N SER A 306 -31.44 -12.62 -1.15
CA SER A 306 -30.49 -13.62 -0.65
C SER A 306 -29.78 -13.08 0.60
N GLY A 307 -28.78 -13.79 1.13
CA GLY A 307 -28.03 -13.32 2.30
C GLY A 307 -28.91 -13.14 3.55
N TRP A 308 -28.53 -12.21 4.43
CA TRP A 308 -28.99 -12.10 5.81
C TRP A 308 -30.52 -12.15 5.99
N THR A 309 -31.26 -11.29 5.32
CA THR A 309 -32.73 -11.19 5.50
C THR A 309 -33.46 -12.43 5.00
N SER A 310 -32.94 -13.05 3.93
CA SER A 310 -33.46 -14.30 3.38
C SER A 310 -33.13 -15.49 4.28
N CYS A 311 -31.90 -15.59 4.78
CA CYS A 311 -31.48 -16.66 5.70
C CYS A 311 -32.20 -16.57 7.05
N LEU A 312 -32.32 -15.36 7.62
CA LEU A 312 -32.97 -15.16 8.92
C LEU A 312 -34.49 -15.45 8.84
N SER A 313 -35.18 -14.95 7.82
CA SER A 313 -36.60 -15.29 7.61
C SER A 313 -36.80 -16.78 7.30
N SER A 314 -35.90 -17.41 6.54
CA SER A 314 -35.95 -18.87 6.31
C SER A 314 -35.74 -19.68 7.59
N MET A 315 -34.84 -19.22 8.48
CA MET A 315 -34.59 -19.89 9.76
C MET A 315 -35.78 -19.75 10.72
N VAL A 316 -36.40 -18.57 10.80
CA VAL A 316 -37.65 -18.38 11.56
C VAL A 316 -38.75 -19.31 11.02
N ARG A 317 -38.97 -19.33 9.70
CA ARG A 317 -40.00 -20.17 9.07
C ARG A 317 -39.80 -21.68 9.23
N ILE A 318 -38.56 -22.19 9.19
CA ILE A 318 -38.31 -23.62 9.42
C ILE A 318 -38.44 -24.00 10.91
N LEU A 319 -38.28 -23.05 11.84
CA LEU A 319 -38.50 -23.29 13.28
C LEU A 319 -39.98 -23.19 13.68
N GLU A 320 -40.72 -22.23 13.11
CA GLU A 320 -42.14 -22.00 13.40
C GLU A 320 -43.07 -22.96 12.64
N GLU A 321 -42.86 -23.16 11.33
CA GLU A 321 -43.78 -23.88 10.44
C GLU A 321 -43.15 -25.05 9.62
N PRO A 322 -42.28 -25.91 10.18
CA PRO A 322 -41.55 -26.90 9.37
C PRO A 322 -42.42 -27.92 8.65
N LEU A 323 -43.59 -28.28 9.21
CA LEU A 323 -44.52 -29.20 8.56
C LEU A 323 -45.16 -28.57 7.30
N VAL A 324 -45.38 -27.26 7.28
CA VAL A 324 -45.87 -26.51 6.11
C VAL A 324 -44.78 -26.42 5.05
N GLN A 325 -43.54 -26.13 5.46
CA GLN A 325 -42.38 -26.13 4.55
C GLN A 325 -42.19 -27.50 3.88
N TYR A 326 -42.26 -28.58 4.66
CA TYR A 326 -42.14 -29.95 4.14
C TYR A 326 -43.29 -30.32 3.19
N ALA A 327 -44.54 -29.98 3.52
CA ALA A 327 -45.67 -30.20 2.63
C ALA A 327 -45.49 -29.49 1.28
N SER A 328 -45.04 -28.23 1.30
CA SER A 328 -44.73 -27.48 0.07
C SER A 328 -43.56 -28.07 -0.71
N TYR A 329 -42.53 -28.61 -0.04
CA TYR A 329 -41.41 -29.32 -0.66
C TYR A 329 -41.88 -30.61 -1.36
N VAL A 330 -42.71 -31.42 -0.69
CA VAL A 330 -43.27 -32.65 -1.26
C VAL A 330 -44.09 -32.33 -2.50
N GLU A 331 -45.00 -31.35 -2.41
CA GLU A 331 -45.87 -30.98 -3.54
C GLU A 331 -45.07 -30.43 -4.74
N HIS A 332 -44.03 -29.62 -4.47
CA HIS A 332 -43.13 -29.11 -5.52
C HIS A 332 -42.29 -30.22 -6.16
N THR A 333 -41.76 -31.15 -5.36
CA THR A 333 -40.96 -32.29 -5.84
C THR A 333 -41.82 -33.23 -6.67
N GLU A 334 -43.07 -33.50 -6.25
CA GLU A 334 -44.04 -34.23 -7.05
C GLU A 334 -44.35 -33.54 -8.39
N ARG A 335 -44.52 -32.21 -8.39
CA ARG A 335 -44.73 -31.44 -9.63
C ARG A 335 -43.53 -31.56 -10.58
N LEU A 336 -42.29 -31.45 -10.06
CA LEU A 336 -41.07 -31.66 -10.85
C LEU A 336 -40.97 -33.08 -11.42
N ILE A 337 -41.28 -34.11 -10.63
CA ILE A 337 -41.31 -35.52 -11.10
C ILE A 337 -42.35 -35.69 -12.23
N LYS A 338 -43.54 -35.10 -12.08
CA LYS A 338 -44.60 -35.12 -13.11
C LYS A 338 -44.16 -34.39 -14.40
N GLU A 339 -43.46 -33.25 -14.30
CA GLU A 339 -42.93 -32.53 -15.46
C GLU A 339 -41.78 -33.26 -16.17
N LEU A 340 -40.85 -33.85 -15.43
CA LEU A 340 -39.75 -34.64 -15.99
C LEU A 340 -40.30 -35.86 -16.75
N ALA A 341 -41.27 -36.57 -16.16
CA ALA A 341 -41.97 -37.67 -16.82
C ALA A 341 -42.74 -37.24 -18.09
N LYS A 342 -43.21 -35.99 -18.16
CA LYS A 342 -43.83 -35.41 -19.38
C LYS A 342 -42.77 -35.09 -20.44
N LYS A 343 -41.67 -34.42 -20.07
CA LYS A 343 -40.55 -34.11 -20.97
C LYS A 343 -39.89 -35.37 -21.55
N GLU A 344 -39.76 -36.43 -20.76
CA GLU A 344 -39.31 -37.74 -21.26
C GLU A 344 -40.25 -38.33 -22.31
N LYS A 345 -41.57 -38.28 -22.11
CA LYS A 345 -42.54 -38.76 -23.12
C LYS A 345 -42.44 -37.97 -24.43
N GLU A 346 -42.22 -36.66 -24.35
CA GLU A 346 -42.02 -35.80 -25.51
C GLU A 346 -40.67 -36.04 -26.22
N GLU A 347 -39.57 -36.27 -25.48
CA GLU A 347 -38.28 -36.71 -26.05
C GLU A 347 -38.39 -38.08 -26.72
N LEU A 348 -39.05 -39.04 -26.08
CA LEU A 348 -39.20 -40.40 -26.59
C LEU A 348 -40.05 -40.43 -27.88
N ALA A 349 -41.08 -39.57 -27.95
CA ALA A 349 -41.84 -39.34 -29.18
C ALA A 349 -40.97 -38.72 -30.29
N LYS A 350 -40.16 -37.69 -29.97
CA LYS A 350 -39.23 -37.06 -30.92
C LYS A 350 -38.13 -38.01 -31.41
N LYS A 351 -37.58 -38.88 -30.54
CA LYS A 351 -36.60 -39.91 -30.94
C LYS A 351 -37.22 -40.99 -31.82
N LYS A 352 -38.45 -41.46 -31.51
CA LYS A 352 -39.20 -42.41 -32.37
C LYS A 352 -39.49 -41.86 -33.77
N ALA A 353 -39.60 -40.53 -33.92
CA ALA A 353 -39.82 -39.90 -35.21
C ALA A 353 -38.55 -39.75 -36.08
N LYS A 354 -37.34 -40.02 -35.56
CA LYS A 354 -36.08 -39.58 -36.21
C LYS A 354 -35.03 -40.63 -36.57
N ASN A 355 -35.09 -41.88 -36.08
CA ASN A 355 -34.13 -42.93 -36.48
C ASN A 355 -34.79 -44.29 -36.76
N LYS A 356 -34.47 -44.87 -37.93
CA LYS A 356 -34.57 -46.31 -38.22
C LYS A 356 -33.21 -46.97 -37.91
N GLY A 357 -33.17 -47.85 -36.92
CA GLY A 357 -32.06 -48.78 -36.69
C GLY A 357 -30.88 -48.25 -35.85
N VAL A 358 -30.14 -49.22 -35.31
CA VAL A 358 -28.93 -49.11 -34.46
C VAL A 358 -29.20 -48.65 -33.01
N GLU A 359 -28.34 -49.12 -32.11
CA GLU A 359 -28.65 -49.44 -30.72
C GLU A 359 -28.78 -48.23 -29.79
N VAL A 360 -29.81 -48.26 -28.92
CA VAL A 360 -30.07 -47.25 -27.88
C VAL A 360 -30.32 -47.94 -26.54
N LYS A 361 -29.40 -48.83 -26.12
CA LYS A 361 -29.50 -49.54 -24.82
C LYS A 361 -28.72 -48.87 -23.69
N GLU A 362 -27.54 -48.31 -23.95
CA GLU A 362 -26.71 -47.69 -22.90
C GLU A 362 -27.23 -46.30 -22.45
N ASP A 363 -27.73 -45.48 -23.37
CA ASP A 363 -28.32 -44.17 -23.08
C ASP A 363 -29.61 -44.26 -22.24
N VAL A 364 -30.39 -45.33 -22.42
CA VAL A 364 -31.62 -45.57 -21.64
C VAL A 364 -31.26 -45.98 -20.22
N ALA A 365 -30.23 -46.82 -20.02
CA ALA A 365 -29.77 -47.22 -18.70
C ALA A 365 -29.25 -46.02 -17.88
N LYS A 366 -28.55 -45.06 -18.50
CA LYS A 366 -28.15 -43.80 -17.82
C LYS A 366 -29.36 -42.94 -17.43
N LYS A 367 -30.36 -42.78 -18.30
CA LYS A 367 -31.56 -42.01 -17.98
C LYS A 367 -32.48 -42.71 -16.94
N GLU A 368 -32.53 -44.04 -16.93
CA GLU A 368 -33.23 -44.79 -15.86
C GLU A 368 -32.50 -44.73 -14.51
N ALA A 369 -31.17 -44.52 -14.49
CA ALA A 369 -30.42 -44.25 -13.27
C ALA A 369 -30.80 -42.88 -12.66
N ASP A 370 -30.91 -41.82 -13.49
CA ASP A 370 -31.42 -40.51 -13.05
C ASP A 370 -32.88 -40.57 -12.58
N LYS A 371 -33.66 -41.51 -13.11
CA LYS A 371 -35.05 -41.76 -12.68
C LYS A 371 -35.17 -42.38 -11.28
N LYS A 372 -34.10 -43.00 -10.78
CA LYS A 372 -33.98 -43.54 -9.41
C LYS A 372 -33.33 -42.56 -8.41
N SER A 373 -32.79 -41.43 -8.85
CA SER A 373 -32.02 -40.53 -7.96
C SER A 373 -32.87 -39.50 -7.22
N ILE A 374 -34.06 -39.13 -7.74
CA ILE A 374 -34.98 -38.19 -7.08
C ILE A 374 -35.93 -38.97 -6.14
N LYS A 375 -35.42 -39.36 -4.98
CA LYS A 375 -36.22 -39.87 -3.85
C LYS A 375 -36.73 -38.69 -3.02
N ILE A 376 -38.03 -38.64 -2.73
CA ILE A 376 -38.58 -37.70 -1.74
C ILE A 376 -37.98 -38.07 -0.37
N GLN A 377 -37.32 -37.10 0.26
CA GLN A 377 -36.69 -37.25 1.57
C GLN A 377 -37.75 -37.45 2.67
N SER A 378 -37.40 -38.14 3.76
CA SER A 378 -38.25 -38.15 4.96
C SER A 378 -38.35 -36.74 5.59
N PHE A 379 -39.29 -36.52 6.50
CA PHE A 379 -39.41 -35.23 7.17
C PHE A 379 -38.13 -34.92 7.97
N LYS A 380 -37.55 -35.91 8.66
CA LYS A 380 -36.28 -35.73 9.39
C LYS A 380 -35.12 -35.44 8.43
N GLU A 381 -35.04 -36.14 7.29
CA GLU A 381 -33.99 -35.91 6.28
C GLU A 381 -34.08 -34.50 5.66
N TYR A 382 -35.28 -34.08 5.26
CA TYR A 382 -35.55 -32.74 4.71
C TYR A 382 -35.29 -31.64 5.75
N PHE A 383 -35.81 -31.79 6.97
CA PHE A 383 -35.62 -30.80 8.04
C PHE A 383 -34.14 -30.66 8.36
N THR A 384 -33.42 -31.76 8.60
CA THR A 384 -32.01 -31.71 9.03
C THR A 384 -31.12 -31.11 7.94
N SER A 385 -31.35 -31.46 6.68
CA SER A 385 -30.56 -30.92 5.56
C SER A 385 -30.87 -29.44 5.27
N SER A 386 -32.15 -29.05 5.32
CA SER A 386 -32.57 -27.66 5.12
C SER A 386 -32.13 -26.77 6.28
N TYR A 387 -32.31 -27.24 7.53
CA TYR A 387 -31.86 -26.55 8.74
C TYR A 387 -30.36 -26.30 8.70
N LYS A 388 -29.55 -27.34 8.45
CA LYS A 388 -28.10 -27.20 8.40
C LYS A 388 -27.64 -26.23 7.30
N ARG A 389 -28.24 -26.29 6.10
CA ARG A 389 -27.93 -25.34 5.03
C ARG A 389 -28.21 -23.89 5.45
N ILE A 390 -29.38 -23.63 6.06
CA ILE A 390 -29.74 -22.27 6.50
C ILE A 390 -28.87 -21.85 7.70
N GLU A 391 -28.50 -22.78 8.59
CA GLU A 391 -27.57 -22.54 9.70
C GLU A 391 -26.18 -22.13 9.18
N ASP A 392 -25.62 -22.87 8.22
CA ASP A 392 -24.31 -22.58 7.62
C ASP A 392 -24.31 -21.21 6.88
N GLU A 393 -25.39 -20.90 6.15
CA GLU A 393 -25.58 -19.60 5.48
C GLU A 393 -25.72 -18.43 6.49
N LEU A 394 -26.54 -18.62 7.54
CA LEU A 394 -26.75 -17.64 8.60
C LEU A 394 -25.48 -17.42 9.43
N ARG A 395 -24.76 -18.50 9.73
CA ARG A 395 -23.45 -18.49 10.40
C ARG A 395 -22.44 -17.65 9.63
N THR A 396 -22.31 -17.91 8.33
CA THR A 396 -21.46 -17.13 7.43
C THR A 396 -21.80 -15.63 7.48
N CYS A 397 -23.08 -15.28 7.54
CA CYS A 397 -23.52 -13.88 7.66
C CYS A 397 -23.18 -13.26 9.03
N ILE A 398 -23.42 -13.98 10.14
CA ILE A 398 -23.12 -13.49 11.49
C ILE A 398 -21.62 -13.31 11.72
N GLU A 399 -20.81 -14.27 11.27
CA GLU A 399 -19.35 -14.19 11.34
C GLU A 399 -18.86 -13.00 10.51
N THR A 400 -19.36 -12.85 9.27
CA THR A 400 -19.04 -11.68 8.43
C THR A 400 -19.42 -10.36 9.11
N PHE A 401 -20.63 -10.22 9.67
CA PHE A 401 -21.00 -8.99 10.37
C PHE A 401 -20.20 -8.77 11.66
N SER A 402 -19.80 -9.82 12.37
CA SER A 402 -18.99 -9.70 13.59
C SER A 402 -17.56 -9.21 13.31
N ASP A 403 -16.99 -9.61 12.15
CA ASP A 403 -15.62 -9.30 11.76
C ASP A 403 -15.49 -8.01 10.92
N ASP A 404 -16.50 -7.70 10.10
CA ASP A 404 -16.45 -6.61 9.11
C ASP A 404 -17.34 -5.40 9.43
N LEU A 405 -18.38 -5.53 10.26
CA LEU A 405 -19.27 -4.40 10.57
C LEU A 405 -18.72 -3.57 11.75
N PRO A 406 -18.47 -2.26 11.60
CA PRO A 406 -18.01 -1.40 12.69
C PRO A 406 -18.95 -1.48 13.90
N ARG A 407 -18.41 -1.45 15.12
CA ARG A 407 -19.22 -1.62 16.34
C ARG A 407 -20.16 -0.43 16.62
N SER A 408 -19.94 0.70 15.94
CA SER A 408 -20.84 1.86 15.89
C SER A 408 -22.03 1.71 14.92
N ALA A 409 -22.04 0.67 14.07
CA ALA A 409 -23.11 0.42 13.10
C ALA A 409 -24.41 -0.06 13.74
N THR A 410 -24.33 -0.72 14.90
CA THR A 410 -25.50 -1.26 15.61
C THR A 410 -25.22 -1.37 17.12
N SER A 411 -26.23 -1.74 17.91
CA SER A 411 -26.08 -1.81 19.37
C SER A 411 -25.14 -2.96 19.82
N ARG A 412 -24.48 -2.78 20.96
CA ARG A 412 -23.72 -3.88 21.61
C ARG A 412 -24.61 -5.09 21.93
N GLN A 413 -25.90 -4.87 22.14
CA GLN A 413 -26.88 -5.92 22.40
C GLN A 413 -27.16 -6.76 21.14
N ASN A 414 -27.22 -6.14 19.96
CA ASN A 414 -27.40 -6.87 18.70
C ASN A 414 -26.20 -7.78 18.41
N PHE A 415 -24.97 -7.30 18.61
CA PHE A 415 -23.78 -8.16 18.47
C PHE A 415 -23.73 -9.30 19.50
N ARG A 416 -24.19 -9.09 20.74
CA ARG A 416 -24.34 -10.20 21.71
C ARG A 416 -25.39 -11.21 21.26
N CYS A 417 -26.56 -10.73 20.86
CA CYS A 417 -27.66 -11.55 20.37
C CYS A 417 -27.25 -12.38 19.14
N MET A 418 -26.43 -11.84 18.24
CA MET A 418 -25.82 -12.57 17.13
C MET A 418 -24.97 -13.77 17.61
N THR A 419 -24.09 -13.59 18.59
CA THR A 419 -23.29 -14.68 19.17
C THR A 419 -24.15 -15.70 19.92
N GLU A 420 -25.16 -15.24 20.67
CA GLU A 420 -26.13 -16.10 21.36
C GLU A 420 -26.92 -16.97 20.37
N VAL A 421 -27.39 -16.41 19.26
CA VAL A 421 -28.11 -17.14 18.19
C VAL A 421 -27.25 -18.26 17.59
N LEU A 422 -25.96 -18.02 17.33
CA LEU A 422 -25.08 -19.09 16.84
C LEU A 422 -24.97 -20.27 17.81
N HIS A 423 -24.84 -19.98 19.11
CA HIS A 423 -24.77 -21.01 20.14
C HIS A 423 -26.10 -21.78 20.24
N LEU A 424 -27.23 -21.07 20.34
CA LEU A 424 -28.56 -21.65 20.46
C LEU A 424 -28.91 -22.54 19.25
N LEU A 425 -28.64 -22.08 18.02
CA LEU A 425 -28.87 -22.87 16.81
C LEU A 425 -27.98 -24.11 16.72
N THR A 426 -26.72 -24.02 17.19
CA THR A 426 -25.81 -25.18 17.20
C THR A 426 -26.29 -26.25 18.19
N GLU A 427 -26.69 -25.85 19.40
CA GLU A 427 -27.20 -26.80 20.40
C GLU A 427 -28.56 -27.39 20.00
N PHE A 428 -29.48 -26.57 19.48
CA PHE A 428 -30.75 -27.07 18.93
C PHE A 428 -30.53 -28.05 17.77
N GLY A 429 -29.59 -27.75 16.87
CA GLY A 429 -29.22 -28.62 15.76
C GLY A 429 -28.67 -29.99 16.20
N LYS A 430 -27.90 -30.04 17.29
CA LYS A 430 -27.45 -31.31 17.91
C LYS A 430 -28.62 -32.09 18.49
N GLN A 431 -29.50 -31.44 19.26
CA GLN A 431 -30.65 -32.09 19.89
C GLN A 431 -31.60 -32.68 18.84
N VAL A 432 -31.89 -31.96 17.75
CA VAL A 432 -32.72 -32.48 16.63
C VAL A 432 -32.10 -33.73 15.97
N GLN A 433 -30.77 -33.85 15.92
CA GLN A 433 -30.11 -35.02 15.33
C GLN A 433 -30.30 -36.27 16.20
N SER A 434 -30.25 -36.16 17.53
CA SER A 434 -30.51 -37.27 18.46
C SER A 434 -31.97 -37.73 18.48
N GLU A 435 -32.94 -36.84 18.24
CA GLU A 435 -34.37 -37.14 18.37
C GLU A 435 -34.93 -38.00 17.21
N PRO A 436 -35.75 -39.05 17.47
CA PRO A 436 -36.35 -39.86 16.42
C PRO A 436 -37.49 -39.13 15.68
N GLU A 437 -37.69 -39.47 14.40
CA GLU A 437 -38.60 -38.73 13.50
C GLU A 437 -40.05 -38.62 13.99
N LYS A 438 -40.57 -39.65 14.69
CA LYS A 438 -41.91 -39.61 15.29
C LYS A 438 -42.05 -38.53 16.37
N GLN A 439 -41.05 -38.37 17.23
CA GLN A 439 -41.08 -37.37 18.30
C GLN A 439 -40.96 -35.95 17.72
N LEU A 440 -40.09 -35.74 16.72
CA LEU A 440 -40.01 -34.48 15.97
C LEU A 440 -41.35 -34.09 15.34
N GLN A 441 -42.00 -34.99 14.58
CA GLN A 441 -43.31 -34.71 13.98
C GLN A 441 -44.40 -34.39 15.02
N THR A 442 -44.32 -34.96 16.21
CA THR A 442 -45.26 -34.68 17.31
C THR A 442 -44.99 -33.31 17.94
N LEU A 443 -43.73 -32.95 18.15
CA LEU A 443 -43.31 -31.65 18.69
C LEU A 443 -43.68 -30.47 17.79
N PHE A 444 -43.67 -30.66 16.47
CA PHE A 444 -44.09 -29.63 15.51
C PHE A 444 -45.59 -29.61 15.19
N ARG A 445 -46.39 -30.55 15.73
CA ARG A 445 -47.87 -30.53 15.64
C ARG A 445 -48.54 -29.72 16.75
N ASP A 446 -47.91 -29.58 17.91
CA ASP A 446 -48.46 -28.90 19.10
C ASP A 446 -48.42 -27.35 19.00
N THR A 447 -48.78 -26.76 17.84
CA THR A 447 -48.79 -25.29 17.65
C THR A 447 -50.17 -24.65 17.78
N SER A 448 -51.24 -25.44 17.96
CA SER A 448 -52.59 -24.94 18.25
C SER A 448 -52.86 -24.79 19.76
N ASP A 449 -53.26 -23.59 20.15
CA ASP A 449 -53.91 -23.23 21.42
C ASP A 449 -53.19 -23.49 22.75
N GLY A 450 -52.30 -22.56 23.08
CA GLY A 450 -52.12 -22.12 24.47
C GLY A 450 -53.35 -21.36 25.00
N LYS A 451 -54.54 -21.99 25.00
CA LYS A 451 -55.78 -21.47 25.61
C LYS A 451 -56.93 -22.49 25.71
N ASN A 452 -56.72 -23.64 26.37
CA ASN A 452 -57.67 -24.16 27.38
C ASN A 452 -57.16 -25.41 28.13
N SER A 453 -57.77 -25.64 29.29
CA SER A 453 -57.43 -26.63 30.32
C SER A 453 -57.58 -28.11 29.91
N CYS A 454 -56.77 -28.99 30.53
CA CYS A 454 -57.31 -30.04 31.42
C CYS A 454 -56.23 -30.62 32.36
N LEU A 455 -56.59 -30.84 33.63
CA LEU A 455 -55.71 -31.33 34.71
C LEU A 455 -55.48 -32.87 34.71
N PHE A 456 -55.66 -33.56 33.58
CA PHE A 456 -55.85 -35.03 33.58
C PHE A 456 -54.85 -35.86 32.75
N GLN A 457 -53.66 -35.33 32.44
CA GLN A 457 -52.63 -36.04 31.65
C GLN A 457 -51.34 -36.39 32.44
N SER A 458 -51.35 -36.27 33.77
CA SER A 458 -50.12 -36.05 34.57
C SER A 458 -49.34 -37.28 35.08
N LEU A 459 -49.56 -38.50 34.58
CA LEU A 459 -49.14 -39.73 35.30
C LEU A 459 -48.40 -40.85 34.53
N VAL A 460 -47.93 -40.66 33.28
CA VAL A 460 -47.28 -41.77 32.52
C VAL A 460 -45.89 -41.47 31.91
N SER A 461 -45.45 -40.21 31.74
CA SER A 461 -44.26 -39.89 30.91
C SER A 461 -43.24 -38.91 31.52
N TYR A 462 -42.96 -39.03 32.83
CA TYR A 462 -42.07 -38.09 33.56
C TYR A 462 -40.62 -37.95 33.01
N ALA A 463 -40.14 -38.90 32.20
CA ALA A 463 -38.83 -38.81 31.54
C ALA A 463 -38.92 -38.22 30.10
N GLU A 464 -39.97 -38.56 29.34
CA GLU A 464 -40.13 -38.09 27.96
C GLU A 464 -40.63 -36.64 27.89
N ASP A 465 -41.44 -36.20 28.86
CA ASP A 465 -41.93 -34.82 28.92
C ASP A 465 -40.84 -33.80 29.33
N SER A 466 -39.81 -34.21 30.08
CA SER A 466 -38.68 -33.33 30.42
C SER A 466 -37.89 -32.93 29.17
N VAL A 467 -37.50 -33.91 28.36
CA VAL A 467 -36.75 -33.67 27.10
C VAL A 467 -37.62 -32.92 26.08
N ARG A 468 -38.92 -33.25 26.01
CA ARG A 468 -39.88 -32.54 25.16
C ARG A 468 -40.09 -31.08 25.59
N SER A 469 -40.01 -30.79 26.89
CA SER A 469 -40.02 -29.42 27.43
C SER A 469 -38.74 -28.67 27.02
N GLU A 470 -37.57 -29.26 27.21
CA GLU A 470 -36.28 -28.67 26.86
C GLU A 470 -36.18 -28.33 25.37
N LEU A 471 -36.55 -29.24 24.46
CA LEU A 471 -36.49 -28.98 23.01
C LEU A 471 -37.50 -27.89 22.58
N LYS A 472 -38.70 -27.85 23.19
CA LYS A 472 -39.69 -26.78 22.97
C LYS A 472 -39.15 -25.43 23.47
N GLN A 473 -38.47 -25.40 24.62
CA GLN A 473 -37.86 -24.20 25.19
C GLN A 473 -36.69 -23.70 24.35
N ALA A 474 -35.79 -24.59 23.90
CA ALA A 474 -34.67 -24.26 23.01
C ALA A 474 -35.18 -23.67 21.68
N ARG A 475 -36.22 -24.28 21.07
CA ARG A 475 -36.89 -23.74 19.88
C ARG A 475 -37.43 -22.32 20.12
N ALA A 476 -38.13 -22.11 21.23
CA ALA A 476 -38.71 -20.81 21.57
C ALA A 476 -37.63 -19.72 21.74
N GLN A 477 -36.52 -20.05 22.43
CA GLN A 477 -35.37 -19.15 22.60
C GLN A 477 -34.70 -18.79 21.26
N CYS A 478 -34.53 -19.76 20.35
CA CYS A 478 -34.02 -19.50 19.00
C CYS A 478 -34.92 -18.49 18.26
N VAL A 479 -36.23 -18.74 18.24
CA VAL A 479 -37.21 -17.90 17.54
C VAL A 479 -37.29 -16.49 18.15
N GLU A 480 -37.31 -16.37 19.49
CA GLU A 480 -37.31 -15.08 20.20
C GLU A 480 -36.09 -14.22 19.80
N LYS A 481 -34.89 -14.81 19.80
CA LYS A 481 -33.63 -14.11 19.48
C LYS A 481 -33.51 -13.77 18.00
N LEU A 482 -33.98 -14.66 17.10
CA LEU A 482 -34.05 -14.38 15.66
C LEU A 482 -35.02 -13.23 15.37
N ASN A 483 -36.21 -13.24 15.97
CA ASN A 483 -37.19 -12.16 15.83
C ASN A 483 -36.69 -10.85 16.45
N HIS A 484 -35.97 -10.89 17.57
CA HIS A 484 -35.28 -9.71 18.11
C HIS A 484 -34.28 -9.13 17.09
N LEU A 485 -33.44 -9.96 16.45
CA LEU A 485 -32.53 -9.48 15.41
C LEU A 485 -33.27 -8.95 14.18
N SER A 486 -34.33 -9.62 13.72
CA SER A 486 -35.19 -9.17 12.61
C SER A 486 -35.72 -7.76 12.83
N ASN A 487 -36.14 -7.44 14.06
CA ASN A 487 -36.81 -6.19 14.40
C ASN A 487 -35.85 -5.06 14.83
N ASN A 488 -34.64 -5.38 15.30
CA ASN A 488 -33.71 -4.40 15.90
C ASN A 488 -32.37 -4.26 15.16
N PHE A 489 -32.09 -5.09 14.15
CA PHE A 489 -30.90 -4.99 13.29
C PHE A 489 -31.30 -4.56 11.88
N ASP A 490 -31.71 -3.30 11.75
CA ASP A 490 -31.88 -2.66 10.45
C ASP A 490 -30.60 -1.90 10.06
N LEU A 491 -30.18 -2.07 8.80
CA LEU A 491 -29.08 -1.32 8.21
C LEU A 491 -29.69 -0.40 7.14
N PRO A 492 -29.13 0.81 6.91
CA PRO A 492 -29.60 1.64 5.79
C PRO A 492 -29.56 0.83 4.49
N GLY A 493 -30.46 1.13 3.54
CA GLY A 493 -30.65 0.38 2.28
C GLY A 493 -29.42 0.35 1.35
N ILE A 494 -28.41 -0.40 1.77
CA ILE A 494 -27.04 -0.40 1.27
C ILE A 494 -26.84 -1.70 0.50
N PHE A 495 -27.05 -1.63 -0.81
CA PHE A 495 -27.02 -2.81 -1.69
C PHE A 495 -25.87 -2.76 -2.71
N ASP A 496 -25.47 -1.56 -3.10
CA ASP A 496 -24.37 -1.34 -4.03
C ASP A 496 -23.01 -1.17 -3.31
N LYS A 497 -21.94 -1.48 -4.04
CA LYS A 497 -20.55 -1.43 -3.57
C LYS A 497 -20.17 -0.06 -2.96
N ARG A 498 -20.66 1.04 -3.53
CA ARG A 498 -20.29 2.40 -3.14
C ARG A 498 -20.99 2.80 -1.84
N SER A 499 -22.27 2.48 -1.69
CA SER A 499 -22.99 2.73 -0.42
C SER A 499 -22.37 1.95 0.74
N ILE A 500 -21.88 0.72 0.52
CA ILE A 500 -21.13 -0.04 1.56
C ILE A 500 -19.81 0.66 1.89
N GLU A 501 -19.04 1.12 0.88
CA GLU A 501 -17.79 1.86 1.09
C GLU A 501 -18.00 3.14 1.90
N GLU A 502 -19.00 3.94 1.54
CA GLU A 502 -19.31 5.20 2.23
C GLU A 502 -19.79 4.93 3.67
N PHE A 503 -20.64 3.92 3.91
CA PHE A 503 -21.09 3.53 5.24
C PHE A 503 -19.94 3.08 6.16
N LEU A 504 -19.06 2.21 5.67
CA LEU A 504 -17.88 1.76 6.42
C LEU A 504 -16.96 2.94 6.76
N LEU A 505 -16.70 3.83 5.79
CA LEU A 505 -15.88 5.03 5.99
C LEU A 505 -16.54 6.10 6.87
N GLN A 506 -17.87 6.11 7.00
CA GLN A 506 -18.60 6.95 7.96
C GLN A 506 -18.50 6.41 9.39
N LYS A 507 -18.62 5.08 9.58
CA LYS A 507 -18.80 4.46 10.90
C LYS A 507 -17.53 3.92 11.56
N SER A 508 -16.48 3.61 10.81
CA SER A 508 -15.21 3.10 11.37
C SER A 508 -14.54 4.12 12.31
N LYS A 509 -13.97 3.65 13.43
CA LYS A 509 -13.27 4.50 14.42
C LYS A 509 -11.86 4.88 13.98
N SER A 510 -11.16 4.01 13.26
CA SER A 510 -9.82 4.28 12.74
C SER A 510 -9.76 4.05 11.24
N VAL A 511 -9.34 5.07 10.51
CA VAL A 511 -9.22 5.03 9.04
C VAL A 511 -7.78 5.29 8.65
N LEU A 512 -7.19 4.39 7.85
CA LEU A 512 -5.82 4.45 7.38
C LEU A 512 -5.80 4.55 5.84
N CYS A 513 -5.10 5.55 5.31
CA CYS A 513 -4.91 5.74 3.87
C CYS A 513 -3.67 6.61 3.59
N THR A 514 -3.33 6.85 2.33
CA THR A 514 -2.28 7.86 2.02
C THR A 514 -2.83 9.28 2.11
N ALA A 515 -1.98 10.27 2.39
CA ALA A 515 -2.38 11.68 2.50
C ALA A 515 -3.21 12.17 1.30
N SER A 516 -2.78 11.85 0.07
CA SER A 516 -3.58 12.09 -1.16
C SER A 516 -4.93 11.34 -1.15
N SER A 517 -4.97 10.08 -0.71
CA SER A 517 -6.21 9.28 -0.71
C SER A 517 -7.25 9.75 0.30
N SER A 518 -6.82 10.42 1.39
CA SER A 518 -7.71 11.07 2.36
C SER A 518 -8.71 12.04 1.73
N ALA A 519 -8.41 12.58 0.54
CA ALA A 519 -9.34 13.42 -0.22
C ALA A 519 -10.71 12.77 -0.49
N ARG A 520 -10.81 11.43 -0.52
CA ARG A 520 -12.09 10.70 -0.61
C ARG A 520 -13.04 11.05 0.56
N LEU A 521 -12.49 11.35 1.73
CA LEU A 521 -13.23 11.58 2.96
C LEU A 521 -13.92 12.96 3.00
N HIS A 522 -13.47 13.95 2.20
CA HIS A 522 -14.15 15.26 2.10
C HIS A 522 -15.58 15.17 1.56
N TYR A 523 -15.90 14.10 0.83
CA TYR A 523 -17.19 13.93 0.16
C TYR A 523 -18.20 13.10 0.97
N LEU A 524 -17.79 12.59 2.15
CA LEU A 524 -18.64 11.79 3.02
C LEU A 524 -19.63 12.67 3.79
N GLN A 525 -20.77 12.95 3.16
CA GLN A 525 -21.90 13.58 3.83
C GLN A 525 -22.33 12.74 5.05
N LYS A 526 -22.72 13.41 6.14
CA LYS A 526 -23.20 12.78 7.39
C LYS A 526 -22.20 11.87 8.14
N ALA A 527 -20.91 11.87 7.77
CA ALA A 527 -19.90 11.18 8.57
C ALA A 527 -19.74 11.82 9.96
N GLU A 528 -19.48 10.99 10.97
CA GLU A 528 -19.04 11.48 12.27
C GLU A 528 -17.66 12.17 12.12
N PRO A 529 -17.41 13.31 12.78
CA PRO A 529 -16.15 14.05 12.65
C PRO A 529 -14.94 13.19 13.02
N PHE A 530 -13.80 13.41 12.36
CA PHE A 530 -12.52 12.84 12.79
C PHE A 530 -11.90 13.77 13.84
N ASP A 531 -11.68 13.28 15.05
CA ASP A 531 -11.12 14.06 16.16
C ASP A 531 -9.64 14.41 15.95
N ILE A 532 -8.88 13.44 15.46
CA ILE A 532 -7.43 13.46 15.42
C ILE A 532 -6.91 12.99 14.06
N LEU A 533 -5.96 13.74 13.53
CA LEU A 533 -5.13 13.35 12.40
C LEU A 533 -3.76 12.90 12.89
N VAL A 534 -3.31 11.74 12.43
CA VAL A 534 -1.95 11.24 12.65
C VAL A 534 -1.28 11.12 11.28
N VAL A 535 -0.11 11.75 11.12
CA VAL A 535 0.66 11.72 9.87
C VAL A 535 2.00 11.04 10.14
N ASP A 536 2.20 9.85 9.59
CA ASP A 536 3.48 9.15 9.61
C ASP A 536 4.38 9.59 8.44
N GLU A 537 5.69 9.51 8.66
CA GLU A 537 6.73 10.00 7.74
C GLU A 537 6.45 11.43 7.22
N ALA A 538 5.94 12.30 8.11
CA ALA A 538 5.47 13.65 7.80
C ALA A 538 6.53 14.57 7.19
N ALA A 539 7.82 14.30 7.43
CA ALA A 539 8.94 15.02 6.81
C ALA A 539 9.07 14.75 5.28
N GLN A 540 8.48 13.66 4.78
CA GLN A 540 8.51 13.31 3.34
C GLN A 540 7.27 13.83 2.57
N LEU A 541 6.34 14.51 3.23
CA LEU A 541 5.17 15.14 2.59
C LEU A 541 5.46 16.62 2.32
N LYS A 542 5.11 17.11 1.13
CA LYS A 542 5.10 18.56 0.87
C LYS A 542 4.05 19.22 1.77
N GLU A 543 4.28 20.45 2.20
CA GLU A 543 3.28 21.16 3.01
C GLU A 543 1.90 21.23 2.33
N CYS A 544 1.87 21.42 1.00
CA CYS A 544 0.62 21.44 0.22
C CYS A 544 -0.12 20.08 0.19
N GLU A 545 0.59 18.95 0.30
CA GLU A 545 -0.03 17.62 0.40
C GLU A 545 -0.62 17.38 1.79
N SER A 546 -0.01 17.95 2.82
CA SER A 546 -0.49 17.90 4.21
C SER A 546 -1.82 18.66 4.40
N MET A 547 -2.12 19.63 3.54
CA MET A 547 -3.39 20.38 3.57
C MET A 547 -4.62 19.51 3.26
N ILE A 548 -4.46 18.41 2.51
CA ILE A 548 -5.57 17.52 2.16
C ILE A 548 -6.18 16.89 3.45
N PRO A 549 -5.43 16.11 4.27
CA PRO A 549 -6.00 15.55 5.48
C PRO A 549 -6.31 16.60 6.56
N LEU A 550 -5.57 17.71 6.65
CA LEU A 550 -5.83 18.76 7.66
C LEU A 550 -7.20 19.43 7.51
N GLN A 551 -7.76 19.48 6.30
CA GLN A 551 -9.09 20.05 6.03
C GLN A 551 -10.26 19.12 6.37
N ILE A 552 -10.01 17.91 6.84
CA ILE A 552 -11.08 16.96 7.16
C ILE A 552 -11.93 17.50 8.33
N PRO A 553 -13.28 17.48 8.22
CA PRO A 553 -14.17 17.99 9.26
C PRO A 553 -13.93 17.36 10.64
N GLY A 554 -13.83 18.21 11.65
CA GLY A 554 -13.75 17.82 13.05
C GLY A 554 -12.35 17.73 13.64
N ILE A 555 -11.27 17.76 12.85
CA ILE A 555 -9.91 17.61 13.39
C ILE A 555 -9.61 18.73 14.38
N ARG A 556 -9.33 18.34 15.62
CA ARG A 556 -8.91 19.20 16.74
C ARG A 556 -7.40 19.13 17.00
N LEU A 557 -6.81 17.95 16.76
CA LEU A 557 -5.40 17.66 16.98
C LEU A 557 -4.77 17.02 15.73
N ALA A 558 -3.63 17.54 15.28
CA ALA A 558 -2.77 16.89 14.29
C ALA A 558 -1.44 16.45 14.92
N VAL A 559 -1.12 15.16 14.85
CA VAL A 559 0.15 14.60 15.30
C VAL A 559 0.99 14.30 14.06
N LEU A 560 2.10 15.02 13.89
CA LEU A 560 3.04 14.83 12.79
C LEU A 560 4.25 14.07 13.32
N ILE A 561 4.46 12.85 12.82
CA ILE A 561 5.60 12.01 13.18
C ILE A 561 6.54 11.93 11.97
N GLY A 562 7.83 12.19 12.17
CA GLY A 562 8.79 12.19 11.07
C GLY A 562 10.23 12.34 11.53
N ASP A 563 11.12 12.51 10.55
CA ASP A 563 12.54 12.77 10.78
C ASP A 563 13.11 13.68 9.68
N GLU A 564 13.35 14.94 10.03
CA GLU A 564 13.90 16.00 9.18
C GLU A 564 15.35 15.74 8.72
N TYR A 565 16.04 14.76 9.32
CA TYR A 565 17.38 14.32 8.89
C TYR A 565 17.36 13.13 7.93
N GLN A 566 16.18 12.61 7.55
CA GLN A 566 15.99 11.67 6.45
C GLN A 566 15.54 12.39 5.17
N LEU A 567 15.21 11.67 4.08
CA LEU A 567 14.96 12.34 2.79
C LEU A 567 13.75 13.29 2.89
N PRO A 568 13.88 14.55 2.40
CA PRO A 568 12.76 15.47 2.28
C PRO A 568 11.78 15.00 1.20
N ALA A 569 10.66 15.71 1.05
CA ALA A 569 9.65 15.38 0.04
C ALA A 569 10.23 15.44 -1.39
N LEU A 570 9.86 14.47 -2.23
CA LEU A 570 10.37 14.38 -3.60
C LEU A 570 9.82 15.49 -4.50
N VAL A 571 10.68 16.42 -4.91
CA VAL A 571 10.40 17.42 -5.95
C VAL A 571 10.94 16.92 -7.30
N LYS A 572 10.09 16.96 -8.33
CA LYS A 572 10.41 16.55 -9.71
C LYS A 572 11.06 17.69 -10.50
N SER A 573 10.64 18.94 -10.30
CA SER A 573 11.36 20.09 -10.86
C SER A 573 12.66 20.31 -10.09
N GLN A 574 13.78 19.88 -10.68
CA GLN A 574 15.12 20.08 -10.13
C GLN A 574 15.95 20.95 -11.07
N VAL A 575 16.70 21.90 -10.48
CA VAL A 575 17.64 22.79 -11.19
C VAL A 575 18.82 21.99 -11.72
N THR A 576 18.64 21.35 -12.88
CA THR A 576 19.71 20.64 -13.59
C THR A 576 20.59 21.64 -14.33
N ARG A 577 21.67 22.08 -13.67
CA ARG A 577 22.74 22.96 -14.23
C ARG A 577 23.44 22.40 -15.50
N HIS A 578 23.03 21.23 -16.01
CA HIS A 578 23.65 20.49 -17.12
C HIS A 578 22.58 19.90 -18.07
N CYS A 579 21.52 20.64 -18.39
CA CYS A 579 20.70 20.31 -19.55
C CYS A 579 21.49 20.64 -20.84
N PRO A 580 21.90 19.66 -21.67
CA PRO A 580 22.73 19.93 -22.85
C PRO A 580 22.00 20.76 -23.92
N TRP A 581 20.67 20.81 -23.85
CA TRP A 581 19.83 21.58 -24.75
C TRP A 581 19.84 23.09 -24.46
N CYS A 582 20.37 23.56 -23.32
CA CYS A 582 20.61 24.99 -23.09
C CYS A 582 21.48 25.62 -24.19
N PHE A 583 22.39 24.87 -24.81
CA PHE A 583 23.19 25.35 -25.94
C PHE A 583 22.41 25.50 -27.25
N CYS A 584 21.32 24.74 -27.44
CA CYS A 584 20.51 24.82 -28.65
C CYS A 584 19.51 25.99 -28.64
N TRP A 585 19.33 26.65 -27.49
CA TRP A 585 18.35 27.73 -27.28
C TRP A 585 18.87 29.13 -27.64
N LEU A 586 20.16 29.24 -28.02
CA LEU A 586 20.81 30.48 -28.48
C LEU A 586 20.18 31.09 -29.75
N PHE A 587 19.26 30.39 -30.43
CA PHE A 587 18.55 30.88 -31.62
C PHE A 587 17.11 31.37 -31.36
N CYS A 588 16.60 31.41 -30.12
CA CYS A 588 15.26 31.97 -29.84
C CYS A 588 15.21 32.87 -28.59
N PRO A 589 15.48 34.18 -28.72
CA PRO A 589 15.58 35.11 -27.58
C PRO A 589 14.29 35.31 -26.77
N LEU A 590 13.12 35.11 -27.38
CA LEU A 590 11.81 35.47 -26.79
C LEU A 590 11.24 34.43 -25.80
N ILE A 591 11.79 33.21 -25.75
CA ILE A 591 11.29 32.12 -24.89
C ILE A 591 12.25 31.82 -23.73
N ALA A 592 13.55 32.11 -23.89
CA ALA A 592 14.60 31.76 -22.94
C ALA A 592 14.47 32.44 -21.57
N SER A 593 14.02 33.71 -21.53
CA SER A 593 13.89 34.49 -20.29
C SER A 593 12.75 34.01 -19.37
N SER A 594 11.66 33.48 -19.95
CA SER A 594 10.49 33.04 -19.18
C SER A 594 10.67 31.64 -18.59
N LEU A 595 11.32 30.72 -19.31
CA LEU A 595 11.42 29.30 -18.91
C LEU A 595 12.58 28.98 -17.97
N LEU A 596 13.70 29.71 -18.04
CA LEU A 596 14.77 29.57 -17.04
C LEU A 596 14.28 30.03 -15.66
N ARG A 597 13.45 31.08 -15.63
CA ARG A 597 12.80 31.61 -14.44
C ARG A 597 11.89 30.60 -13.75
N CYS A 598 11.20 29.72 -14.50
CA CYS A 598 10.27 28.73 -13.94
C CYS A 598 10.98 27.66 -13.08
N VAL A 599 12.12 27.12 -13.54
CA VAL A 599 12.81 26.02 -12.82
C VAL A 599 13.40 26.49 -11.48
N GLN A 600 13.74 27.78 -11.38
CA GLN A 600 14.17 28.39 -10.12
C GLN A 600 13.02 28.49 -9.09
N VAL A 601 11.75 28.59 -9.51
CA VAL A 601 10.61 28.84 -8.60
C VAL A 601 10.47 27.77 -7.52
N CYS A 602 10.65 26.49 -7.82
CA CYS A 602 10.47 25.42 -6.82
C CYS A 602 11.59 25.37 -5.77
N ASP A 603 12.82 25.72 -6.15
CA ASP A 603 14.01 25.73 -5.29
C ASP A 603 14.03 27.01 -4.43
N GLU A 604 13.80 28.17 -5.06
CA GLU A 604 13.69 29.47 -4.37
C GLU A 604 12.48 29.57 -3.43
N ALA A 605 11.39 28.83 -3.71
CA ALA A 605 10.21 28.76 -2.85
C ALA A 605 10.25 27.61 -1.81
N ASP A 606 11.36 26.86 -1.70
CA ASP A 606 11.52 25.74 -0.77
C ASP A 606 10.35 24.72 -0.86
N PHE A 607 9.90 24.41 -2.09
CA PHE A 607 8.66 23.65 -2.31
C PHE A 607 8.73 22.17 -1.86
N GLY A 608 9.95 21.65 -1.66
CA GLY A 608 10.18 20.32 -1.08
C GLY A 608 9.98 20.26 0.43
N ARG A 609 9.85 21.43 1.10
CA ARG A 609 9.72 21.51 2.55
C ARG A 609 8.39 20.92 3.04
N SER A 610 8.50 20.14 4.10
CA SER A 610 7.38 19.62 4.85
C SER A 610 6.85 20.62 5.89
N LEU A 611 5.59 20.43 6.27
CA LEU A 611 4.99 21.13 7.41
C LEU A 611 5.75 20.83 8.72
N PHE A 612 6.31 19.61 8.85
CA PHE A 612 7.12 19.20 9.99
C PHE A 612 8.38 20.07 10.12
N GLU A 613 9.18 20.18 9.04
CA GLU A 613 10.39 21.01 8.99
C GLU A 613 10.09 22.50 9.15
N ARG A 614 8.92 22.98 8.67
CA ARG A 614 8.50 24.36 8.90
C ARG A 614 8.22 24.66 10.36
N LEU A 615 7.42 23.82 11.03
CA LEU A 615 7.12 24.03 12.45
C LEU A 615 8.35 23.81 13.33
N SER A 616 9.20 22.83 13.00
CA SER A 616 10.48 22.57 13.68
C SER A 616 11.42 23.78 13.63
N SER A 617 11.61 24.41 12.45
CA SER A 617 12.47 25.60 12.36
C SER A 617 11.87 26.87 12.99
N LEU A 618 10.56 26.89 13.24
CA LEU A 618 9.89 27.98 13.97
C LEU A 618 9.90 27.74 15.49
N GLY A 619 10.66 26.75 15.98
CA GLY A 619 10.78 26.46 17.40
C GLY A 619 9.54 25.79 18.00
N HIS A 620 8.69 25.14 17.20
CA HIS A 620 7.58 24.36 17.75
C HIS A 620 8.11 23.18 18.59
N PRO A 621 7.61 22.97 19.82
CA PRO A 621 8.06 21.86 20.66
C PRO A 621 7.83 20.52 19.97
N LYS A 622 8.81 19.62 20.08
CA LYS A 622 8.79 18.28 19.49
C LYS A 622 9.26 17.22 20.50
N HIS A 623 8.53 16.11 20.59
CA HIS A 623 8.94 14.95 21.39
C HIS A 623 9.99 14.16 20.63
N LEU A 624 11.23 14.09 21.13
CA LEU A 624 12.25 13.21 20.60
C LEU A 624 12.06 11.78 21.11
N LEU A 625 11.93 10.81 20.20
CA LEU A 625 12.04 9.38 20.53
C LEU A 625 13.53 9.05 20.68
N ASN A 626 14.01 8.96 21.92
CA ASN A 626 15.44 9.02 22.25
C ASN A 626 16.16 7.67 22.40
N VAL A 627 15.55 6.53 22.02
CA VAL A 627 16.21 5.21 22.11
C VAL A 627 16.01 4.45 20.82
N GLN A 628 17.10 3.96 20.21
CA GLN A 628 17.06 3.20 18.95
C GLN A 628 17.22 1.69 19.20
N TYR A 629 16.44 0.86 18.48
CA TYR A 629 16.35 -0.59 18.67
C TYR A 629 16.79 -1.40 17.43
N ARG A 630 17.47 -0.76 16.46
CA ARG A 630 17.77 -1.34 15.13
C ARG A 630 19.25 -1.58 14.88
N MET A 631 20.09 -0.58 15.13
CA MET A 631 21.47 -0.56 14.70
C MET A 631 22.36 -1.12 15.80
N HIS A 632 23.37 -1.92 15.44
CA HIS A 632 24.45 -2.25 16.35
C HIS A 632 25.16 -0.95 16.82
N PRO A 633 25.61 -0.83 18.09
CA PRO A 633 26.24 0.38 18.63
C PRO A 633 27.41 0.93 17.78
N GLY A 634 28.20 0.04 17.17
CA GLY A 634 29.28 0.42 16.25
C GLY A 634 28.82 1.12 14.96
N ILE A 635 27.54 0.98 14.58
CA ILE A 635 26.89 1.65 13.44
C ILE A 635 26.21 2.93 13.91
N SER A 636 25.43 2.89 15.00
CA SER A 636 24.66 4.05 15.50
C SER A 636 25.54 5.22 15.95
N LYS A 637 26.74 4.94 16.48
CA LYS A 637 27.66 5.94 17.04
C LYS A 637 27.89 7.17 16.16
N PHE A 638 28.20 6.99 14.87
CA PHE A 638 28.48 8.13 13.98
C PHE A 638 27.23 8.94 13.58
N PRO A 639 26.11 8.33 13.13
CA PRO A 639 24.87 9.06 12.89
C PRO A 639 24.36 9.82 14.12
N VAL A 640 24.39 9.19 15.30
CA VAL A 640 23.91 9.80 16.55
C VAL A 640 24.72 11.04 16.92
N SER A 641 26.05 10.98 16.85
CA SER A 641 26.90 12.14 17.13
C SER A 641 26.83 13.23 16.06
N SER A 642 26.72 12.85 14.78
CA SER A 642 26.87 13.77 13.65
C SER A 642 25.58 14.43 13.17
N PHE A 643 24.43 13.78 13.34
CA PHE A 643 23.12 14.28 12.87
C PHE A 643 22.14 14.55 14.00
N TYR A 644 22.25 13.84 15.13
CA TYR A 644 21.29 13.89 16.23
C TYR A 644 21.86 14.46 17.54
N GLY A 645 23.03 15.10 17.48
CA GLY A 645 23.64 15.84 18.61
C GLY A 645 23.93 15.00 19.85
N GLY A 646 24.07 13.67 19.72
CA GLY A 646 24.28 12.77 20.86
C GLY A 646 23.03 12.47 21.70
N GLN A 647 21.82 12.84 21.25
CA GLN A 647 20.59 12.75 22.05
C GLN A 647 19.85 11.40 21.95
N ILE A 648 20.48 10.35 21.43
CA ILE A 648 19.85 9.04 21.17
C ILE A 648 20.68 7.94 21.80
N ASP A 649 20.04 7.15 22.65
CA ASP A 649 20.63 5.98 23.32
C ASP A 649 20.40 4.69 22.51
N ASP A 650 21.26 3.70 22.73
CA ASP A 650 21.10 2.34 22.20
C ASP A 650 20.19 1.49 23.12
N GLY A 651 19.18 0.81 22.56
CA GLY A 651 18.26 -0.03 23.32
C GLY A 651 18.88 -1.35 23.80
N GLU A 652 18.36 -1.90 24.90
CA GLU A 652 18.85 -3.16 25.50
C GLU A 652 19.01 -4.31 24.49
N ASN A 653 18.15 -4.40 23.47
CA ASN A 653 18.20 -5.47 22.48
C ASN A 653 19.45 -5.42 21.59
N VAL A 654 20.00 -4.23 21.31
CA VAL A 654 21.20 -4.06 20.47
C VAL A 654 22.50 -4.08 21.28
N LEU A 655 22.40 -3.89 22.61
CA LEU A 655 23.52 -3.94 23.55
C LEU A 655 23.90 -5.36 24.01
N ARG A 656 23.04 -6.35 23.78
CA ARG A 656 23.31 -7.74 24.19
C ARG A 656 24.32 -8.40 23.23
N ARG A 657 25.17 -9.28 23.78
CA ARG A 657 26.23 -9.98 23.05
C ARG A 657 25.72 -10.91 21.94
N ASP A 658 24.47 -11.37 22.00
CA ASP A 658 23.80 -12.15 20.95
C ASP A 658 23.35 -11.30 19.75
N TYR A 659 23.42 -9.96 19.84
CA TYR A 659 23.11 -9.04 18.75
C TYR A 659 24.30 -8.81 17.79
N GLU A 660 25.53 -8.93 18.28
CA GLU A 660 26.73 -8.86 17.44
C GLU A 660 26.79 -10.10 16.54
N ARG A 661 26.75 -9.90 15.21
CA ARG A 661 26.86 -10.98 14.23
C ARG A 661 28.09 -10.78 13.36
N LYS A 662 28.96 -11.78 13.36
CA LYS A 662 30.09 -11.89 12.43
C LYS A 662 29.66 -12.83 11.29
N HIS A 663 29.50 -12.26 10.10
CA HIS A 663 28.99 -12.95 8.91
C HIS A 663 30.09 -13.39 7.93
N LEU A 664 31.27 -12.77 8.01
CA LEU A 664 32.49 -13.18 7.32
C LEU A 664 33.64 -13.20 8.34
N THR A 665 34.69 -13.95 8.04
CA THR A 665 35.93 -14.01 8.83
C THR A 665 36.86 -12.83 8.51
N GLY A 666 37.53 -12.29 9.54
CA GLY A 666 38.50 -11.19 9.43
C GLY A 666 38.01 -9.85 10.00
N PRO A 667 38.92 -8.95 10.42
CA PRO A 667 38.57 -7.68 11.07
C PRO A 667 37.84 -6.70 10.14
N MET A 668 38.10 -6.79 8.82
CA MET A 668 37.45 -5.99 7.79
C MET A 668 35.91 -6.11 7.79
N TYR A 669 35.36 -7.21 8.29
CA TYR A 669 33.93 -7.52 8.25
C TYR A 669 33.22 -7.45 9.61
N GLY A 670 33.68 -6.52 10.46
CA GLY A 670 33.00 -6.16 11.71
C GLY A 670 31.64 -5.48 11.49
N SER A 671 31.01 -5.02 12.58
CA SER A 671 29.69 -4.38 12.52
C SER A 671 29.69 -3.03 11.78
N TYR A 672 30.82 -2.33 11.75
CA TYR A 672 31.02 -1.11 10.97
C TYR A 672 32.43 -1.11 10.40
N SER A 673 32.55 -0.92 9.09
CA SER A 673 33.83 -0.90 8.39
C SER A 673 33.82 0.09 7.24
N PHE A 674 34.92 0.82 7.07
CA PHE A 674 35.26 1.52 5.83
C PHE A 674 36.35 0.72 5.09
N ILE A 675 36.04 0.29 3.87
CA ILE A 675 36.90 -0.49 2.99
C ILE A 675 37.38 0.41 1.85
N ASN A 676 38.66 0.78 1.90
CA ASN A 676 39.31 1.65 0.92
C ASN A 676 39.56 0.92 -0.41
N ILE A 677 39.30 1.60 -1.51
CA ILE A 677 39.64 1.15 -2.87
C ILE A 677 40.36 2.29 -3.59
N GLU A 678 41.68 2.19 -3.70
CA GLU A 678 42.51 3.23 -4.33
C GLU A 678 42.49 3.17 -5.87
N GLY A 679 42.51 1.97 -6.44
CA GLY A 679 42.59 1.74 -7.89
C GLY A 679 41.30 1.96 -8.69
N GLY A 680 40.22 2.46 -8.08
CA GLY A 680 38.95 2.69 -8.77
C GLY A 680 39.00 3.90 -9.70
N LYS A 681 38.50 3.76 -10.94
CA LYS A 681 38.24 4.89 -11.85
C LYS A 681 36.73 5.12 -11.97
N GLU A 682 36.25 6.36 -11.85
CA GLU A 682 34.85 6.70 -12.14
C GLU A 682 34.63 6.91 -13.65
N SER A 683 33.59 6.31 -14.22
CA SER A 683 33.28 6.35 -15.66
C SER A 683 31.78 6.60 -15.89
N SER A 684 31.39 7.01 -17.10
CA SER A 684 29.97 7.15 -17.49
C SER A 684 29.40 5.82 -17.98
N GLY A 685 28.16 5.50 -17.60
CA GLY A 685 27.50 4.26 -17.99
C GLY A 685 27.25 4.10 -19.49
N LYS A 686 27.19 2.84 -19.95
CA LYS A 686 26.94 2.48 -21.37
C LYS A 686 25.56 2.92 -21.88
N HIS A 687 24.61 3.21 -20.99
CA HIS A 687 23.21 3.52 -21.33
C HIS A 687 22.70 4.85 -20.76
N ASP A 688 23.45 5.50 -19.85
CA ASP A 688 23.09 6.78 -19.24
C ASP A 688 24.33 7.57 -18.80
N LYS A 689 24.17 8.87 -18.57
CA LYS A 689 25.24 9.73 -18.01
C LYS A 689 25.46 9.52 -16.50
N SER A 690 25.03 8.38 -15.94
CA SER A 690 25.26 8.08 -14.52
C SER A 690 26.68 7.55 -14.34
N LEU A 691 27.29 7.89 -13.21
CA LEU A 691 28.60 7.38 -12.83
C LEU A 691 28.54 5.89 -12.45
N ILE A 692 29.62 5.18 -12.77
CA ILE A 692 29.90 3.77 -12.46
C ILE A 692 31.38 3.66 -12.06
N ASN A 693 31.68 2.83 -11.07
CA ASN A 693 33.04 2.45 -10.69
C ASN A 693 33.13 0.92 -10.69
N THR A 694 33.73 0.38 -11.74
CA THR A 694 33.81 -1.06 -12.04
C THR A 694 34.64 -1.85 -11.03
N ILE A 695 35.63 -1.22 -10.39
CA ILE A 695 36.42 -1.86 -9.32
C ILE A 695 35.56 -2.01 -8.05
N GLU A 696 34.78 -0.99 -7.69
CA GLU A 696 33.78 -1.13 -6.62
C GLU A 696 32.74 -2.21 -6.95
N VAL A 697 32.26 -2.31 -8.21
CA VAL A 697 31.34 -3.38 -8.64
C VAL A 697 31.97 -4.76 -8.40
N ALA A 698 33.25 -4.96 -8.75
CA ALA A 698 33.95 -6.22 -8.57
C ALA A 698 34.10 -6.60 -7.09
N ALA A 699 34.56 -5.66 -6.26
CA ALA A 699 34.72 -5.86 -4.82
C ALA A 699 33.38 -6.17 -4.13
N VAL A 700 32.34 -5.37 -4.39
CA VAL A 700 30.99 -5.60 -3.82
C VAL A 700 30.41 -6.94 -4.27
N THR A 701 30.58 -7.32 -5.54
CA THR A 701 30.17 -8.63 -6.05
C THR A 701 30.89 -9.78 -5.32
N ARG A 702 32.20 -9.65 -5.09
CA ARG A 702 33.00 -10.65 -4.37
C ARG A 702 32.57 -10.80 -2.91
N ILE A 703 32.26 -9.70 -2.22
CA ILE A 703 31.74 -9.71 -0.85
C ILE A 703 30.38 -10.42 -0.80
N VAL A 704 29.45 -10.10 -1.71
CA VAL A 704 28.13 -10.76 -1.78
C VAL A 704 28.26 -12.26 -2.05
N GLN A 705 29.20 -12.68 -2.91
CA GLN A 705 29.50 -14.09 -3.16
C GLN A 705 30.02 -14.83 -1.91
N ARG A 706 30.86 -14.18 -1.08
CA ARG A 706 31.32 -14.75 0.21
C ARG A 706 30.16 -14.88 1.19
N LEU A 707 29.34 -13.84 1.32
CA LEU A 707 28.15 -13.84 2.19
C LEU A 707 27.15 -14.95 1.81
N PHE A 708 26.97 -15.20 0.51
CA PHE A 708 26.13 -16.29 0.02
C PHE A 708 26.68 -17.66 0.43
N ARG A 709 27.99 -17.89 0.22
CA ARG A 709 28.66 -19.14 0.62
C ARG A 709 28.48 -19.42 2.11
N GLU A 710 28.80 -18.45 2.96
CA GLU A 710 28.67 -18.55 4.42
C GLU A 710 27.21 -18.75 4.87
N SER A 711 26.24 -18.09 4.22
CA SER A 711 24.81 -18.28 4.48
C SER A 711 24.34 -19.71 4.15
N VAL A 712 24.83 -20.30 3.07
CA VAL A 712 24.56 -21.69 2.67
C VAL A 712 25.21 -22.69 3.64
N GLU A 713 26.50 -22.51 3.96
CA GLU A 713 27.26 -23.38 4.85
C GLU A 713 26.70 -23.36 6.29
N THR A 714 26.40 -22.18 6.83
CA THR A 714 25.83 -22.03 8.19
C THR A 714 24.31 -22.26 8.25
N ARG A 715 23.64 -22.41 7.09
CA ARG A 715 22.18 -22.46 6.93
C ARG A 715 21.42 -21.29 7.60
N ARG A 716 22.10 -20.15 7.78
CA ARG A 716 21.50 -18.95 8.42
C ARG A 716 20.77 -18.13 7.37
N LYS A 717 19.53 -17.75 7.70
CA LYS A 717 18.79 -16.73 6.93
C LYS A 717 19.54 -15.40 7.02
N LEU A 718 19.76 -14.77 5.88
CA LEU A 718 20.53 -13.54 5.78
C LEU A 718 19.94 -12.62 4.69
N SER A 719 19.81 -11.34 5.00
CA SER A 719 19.38 -10.32 4.06
C SER A 719 20.46 -9.25 3.86
N VAL A 720 20.74 -8.92 2.60
CA VAL A 720 21.84 -8.06 2.19
C VAL A 720 21.32 -6.95 1.30
N GLY A 721 21.47 -5.70 1.73
CA GLY A 721 21.21 -4.53 0.92
C GLY A 721 22.50 -4.03 0.29
N VAL A 722 22.49 -3.80 -1.02
CA VAL A 722 23.56 -3.06 -1.71
C VAL A 722 23.01 -1.72 -2.15
N VAL A 723 23.63 -0.65 -1.65
CA VAL A 723 23.12 0.72 -1.79
C VAL A 723 24.18 1.59 -2.47
N SER A 724 23.76 2.41 -3.43
CA SER A 724 24.63 3.40 -4.08
C SER A 724 23.84 4.66 -4.44
N PRO A 725 24.43 5.86 -4.44
CA PRO A 725 23.75 7.07 -4.90
C PRO A 725 23.49 7.09 -6.43
N TYR A 726 24.19 6.27 -7.21
CA TYR A 726 24.16 6.32 -8.69
C TYR A 726 23.37 5.16 -9.32
N LYS A 727 22.37 5.48 -10.16
CA LYS A 727 21.52 4.48 -10.86
C LYS A 727 22.31 3.62 -11.87
N GLY A 728 23.39 4.14 -12.43
CA GLY A 728 24.32 3.38 -13.27
C GLY A 728 25.03 2.28 -12.47
N GLN A 729 25.62 2.63 -11.31
CA GLN A 729 26.25 1.66 -10.40
C GLN A 729 25.27 0.58 -9.93
N VAL A 730 24.05 0.96 -9.54
CA VAL A 730 22.99 0.02 -9.14
C VAL A 730 22.74 -1.02 -10.25
N ARG A 731 22.63 -0.57 -11.51
CA ARG A 731 22.45 -1.47 -12.66
C ARG A 731 23.66 -2.38 -12.90
N ALA A 732 24.87 -1.82 -12.89
CA ALA A 732 26.10 -2.61 -13.09
C ALA A 732 26.26 -3.72 -12.04
N ILE A 733 25.92 -3.45 -10.78
CA ILE A 733 25.94 -4.47 -9.71
C ILE A 733 24.83 -5.51 -9.93
N GLN A 734 23.61 -5.11 -10.29
CA GLN A 734 22.51 -6.03 -10.61
C GLN A 734 22.87 -6.95 -11.78
N GLU A 735 23.45 -6.40 -12.85
CA GLU A 735 23.91 -7.13 -14.04
C GLU A 735 25.02 -8.15 -13.70
N LYS A 736 25.99 -7.78 -12.84
CA LYS A 736 27.11 -8.67 -12.45
C LYS A 736 26.68 -9.77 -11.46
N LEU A 737 25.70 -9.52 -10.58
CA LEU A 737 25.15 -10.53 -9.66
C LEU A 737 24.19 -11.51 -10.37
N GLY A 738 23.44 -11.01 -11.36
CA GLY A 738 22.42 -11.77 -12.09
C GLY A 738 21.30 -12.31 -11.19
N LYS A 739 20.55 -13.29 -11.70
CA LYS A 739 19.44 -13.94 -10.97
C LYS A 739 19.88 -15.06 -10.01
N THR A 740 21.18 -15.28 -9.86
CA THR A 740 21.81 -16.39 -9.13
C THR A 740 21.26 -16.58 -7.70
N TYR A 741 20.93 -15.46 -7.05
CA TYR A 741 20.52 -15.42 -5.65
C TYR A 741 19.00 -15.36 -5.45
N GLU A 742 18.21 -15.17 -6.52
CA GLU A 742 16.74 -15.01 -6.43
C GLU A 742 16.02 -16.31 -6.07
N MET A 743 16.62 -17.48 -6.35
CA MET A 743 15.99 -18.80 -6.16
C MET A 743 16.38 -19.51 -4.85
N HIS A 744 17.24 -18.92 -4.02
CA HIS A 744 17.75 -19.57 -2.81
C HIS A 744 16.94 -19.21 -1.55
N GLY A 745 16.18 -20.19 -1.05
CA GLY A 745 15.35 -20.05 0.16
C GLY A 745 16.18 -19.82 1.44
N GLY A 746 16.46 -18.55 1.75
CA GLY A 746 17.16 -18.15 2.98
C GLY A 746 18.13 -16.98 2.80
N PHE A 747 18.61 -16.74 1.58
CA PHE A 747 19.50 -15.62 1.27
C PHE A 747 18.80 -14.65 0.33
N SER A 748 18.81 -13.35 0.64
CA SER A 748 18.19 -12.34 -0.22
C SER A 748 19.09 -11.12 -0.41
N VAL A 749 19.27 -10.70 -1.67
CA VAL A 749 20.07 -9.52 -2.02
C VAL A 749 19.16 -8.48 -2.67
N LYS A 750 19.18 -7.25 -2.17
CA LYS A 750 18.45 -6.11 -2.77
C LYS A 750 19.43 -5.02 -3.14
N VAL A 751 19.64 -4.81 -4.44
CA VAL A 751 20.47 -3.72 -4.96
C VAL A 751 19.56 -2.55 -5.36
N ARG A 752 19.69 -1.37 -4.74
CA ARG A 752 18.89 -0.18 -5.09
C ARG A 752 19.66 1.13 -4.86
N SER A 753 19.10 2.25 -5.34
CA SER A 753 19.60 3.57 -4.96
C SER A 753 19.21 3.91 -3.52
N VAL A 754 19.90 4.89 -2.90
CA VAL A 754 19.56 5.41 -1.55
C VAL A 754 18.06 5.73 -1.44
N ASP A 755 17.54 6.54 -2.37
CA ASP A 755 16.11 6.91 -2.42
C ASP A 755 15.19 5.69 -2.58
N GLY A 756 15.62 4.65 -3.29
CA GLY A 756 14.87 3.39 -3.47
C GLY A 756 14.97 2.42 -2.29
N PHE A 757 15.84 2.71 -1.32
CA PHE A 757 16.04 1.95 -0.07
C PHE A 757 15.34 2.62 1.14
N GLN A 758 14.69 3.76 0.95
CA GLN A 758 13.89 4.40 2.00
C GLN A 758 12.76 3.46 2.47
N GLY A 759 12.52 3.41 3.77
CA GLY A 759 11.58 2.47 4.40
C GLY A 759 12.06 1.01 4.47
N ALA A 760 13.10 0.61 3.75
CA ALA A 760 13.72 -0.71 3.89
C ALA A 760 14.81 -0.73 4.98
N GLU A 761 15.13 -1.93 5.45
CA GLU A 761 16.18 -2.26 6.42
C GLU A 761 16.67 -3.69 6.14
N GLU A 762 17.96 -3.98 6.32
CA GLU A 762 18.53 -5.32 6.11
C GLU A 762 19.55 -5.67 7.21
N ASP A 763 19.87 -6.96 7.35
CA ASP A 763 20.86 -7.42 8.32
C ASP A 763 22.26 -6.86 8.01
N ILE A 764 22.64 -6.85 6.72
CA ILE A 764 23.90 -6.27 6.21
C ILE A 764 23.60 -5.21 5.15
N ILE A 765 24.28 -4.07 5.21
CA ILE A 765 24.31 -3.08 4.12
C ILE A 765 25.73 -2.89 3.61
N ILE A 766 25.88 -2.98 2.29
CA ILE A 766 27.11 -2.62 1.57
C ILE A 766 26.84 -1.32 0.81
N PHE A 767 27.55 -0.24 1.14
CA PHE A 767 27.38 1.07 0.51
C PHE A 767 28.52 1.37 -0.46
N SER A 768 28.23 1.41 -1.77
CA SER A 768 29.19 1.76 -2.82
C SER A 768 29.13 3.25 -3.12
N THR A 769 30.21 3.96 -2.78
CA THR A 769 30.31 5.43 -2.90
C THR A 769 30.52 5.90 -4.34
N VAL A 770 31.09 5.06 -5.21
CA VAL A 770 31.43 5.27 -6.63
C VAL A 770 32.54 6.30 -6.89
N ARG A 771 32.57 7.39 -6.13
CA ARG A 771 33.39 8.57 -6.45
C ARG A 771 34.88 8.30 -6.23
N SER A 772 35.65 8.48 -7.29
CA SER A 772 37.10 8.33 -7.32
C SER A 772 37.69 9.35 -8.29
N ASN A 773 38.14 10.48 -7.77
CA ASN A 773 38.71 11.58 -8.55
C ASN A 773 39.65 12.48 -7.72
N SER A 774 40.68 13.01 -8.36
CA SER A 774 41.69 13.89 -7.74
C SER A 774 41.16 15.25 -7.29
N THR A 775 39.94 15.63 -7.70
CA THR A 775 39.33 16.93 -7.34
C THR A 775 38.55 16.90 -6.02
N GLY A 776 38.35 15.72 -5.41
CA GLY A 776 37.50 15.56 -4.22
C GLY A 776 36.01 15.82 -4.47
N THR A 777 35.57 15.86 -5.73
CA THR A 777 34.17 16.17 -6.05
C THR A 777 33.29 14.96 -5.77
N VAL A 778 32.33 15.07 -4.84
CA VAL A 778 31.48 13.94 -4.42
C VAL A 778 30.04 13.98 -4.97
N GLY A 779 29.55 15.13 -5.44
CA GLY A 779 28.27 15.22 -6.15
C GLY A 779 27.06 14.83 -5.29
N PHE A 780 26.34 13.77 -5.67
CA PHE A 780 25.12 13.30 -4.98
C PHE A 780 25.35 12.95 -3.49
N LEU A 781 26.58 12.56 -3.14
CA LEU A 781 27.00 12.27 -1.78
C LEU A 781 27.08 13.50 -0.86
N ASN A 782 27.07 14.73 -1.40
CA ASN A 782 27.09 15.96 -0.60
C ASN A 782 25.76 16.18 0.17
N ASN A 783 24.70 15.47 -0.18
CA ASN A 783 23.42 15.56 0.53
C ASN A 783 23.51 14.78 1.86
N VAL A 784 23.37 15.51 2.97
CA VAL A 784 23.49 14.98 4.33
C VAL A 784 22.36 13.99 4.65
N ASN A 785 21.12 14.32 4.28
CA ASN A 785 19.94 13.49 4.50
C ASN A 785 20.05 12.11 3.82
N ARG A 786 20.53 12.07 2.55
CA ARG A 786 20.83 10.83 1.83
C ARG A 786 21.93 10.03 2.50
N THR A 787 22.97 10.70 3.01
CA THR A 787 24.05 10.04 3.74
C THR A 787 23.53 9.40 5.03
N ASN A 788 22.77 10.14 5.84
CA ASN A 788 22.15 9.61 7.06
C ASN A 788 21.21 8.43 6.76
N VAL A 789 20.37 8.53 5.72
CA VAL A 789 19.49 7.42 5.28
C VAL A 789 20.33 6.19 4.95
N ALA A 790 21.38 6.32 4.15
CA ALA A 790 22.24 5.20 3.75
C ALA A 790 22.92 4.51 4.95
N LEU A 791 23.48 5.28 5.89
CA LEU A 791 24.15 4.76 7.08
C LEU A 791 23.18 4.04 8.05
N THR A 792 21.89 4.40 8.03
CA THR A 792 20.89 3.92 9.01
C THR A 792 19.96 2.80 8.48
N ARG A 793 20.33 2.16 7.36
CA ARG A 793 19.62 1.01 6.79
C ARG A 793 20.04 -0.34 7.38
N ALA A 794 21.23 -0.41 7.99
CA ALA A 794 21.80 -1.65 8.51
C ALA A 794 21.29 -1.99 9.92
N LYS A 795 21.18 -3.28 10.21
CA LYS A 795 20.97 -3.80 11.57
C LYS A 795 22.28 -4.23 12.22
N HIS A 796 22.97 -5.20 11.63
CA HIS A 796 24.11 -5.87 12.23
C HIS A 796 25.45 -5.42 11.65
N CYS A 797 25.55 -5.25 10.32
CA CYS A 797 26.79 -4.85 9.63
C CYS A 797 26.56 -3.73 8.61
N LEU A 798 27.39 -2.69 8.65
CA LEU A 798 27.49 -1.65 7.63
C LEU A 798 28.92 -1.60 7.08
N TRP A 799 29.08 -1.90 5.78
CA TRP A 799 30.37 -1.86 5.08
C TRP A 799 30.33 -0.81 3.98
N ILE A 800 31.11 0.25 4.16
CA ILE A 800 31.27 1.35 3.21
C ILE A 800 32.43 1.01 2.29
N VAL A 801 32.21 1.01 0.98
CA VAL A 801 33.21 0.71 -0.05
C VAL A 801 33.44 1.96 -0.90
N GLY A 802 34.68 2.44 -0.97
CA GLY A 802 34.97 3.69 -1.66
C GLY A 802 36.42 4.15 -1.62
N ASN A 803 36.74 5.18 -2.42
CA ASN A 803 38.07 5.78 -2.41
C ASN A 803 38.21 6.81 -1.26
N ALA A 804 39.00 6.48 -0.23
CA ALA A 804 39.22 7.34 0.92
C ALA A 804 39.83 8.69 0.55
N THR A 805 40.77 8.73 -0.41
CA THR A 805 41.47 9.96 -0.80
C THR A 805 40.51 11.00 -1.41
N THR A 806 39.56 10.54 -2.22
CA THR A 806 38.52 11.39 -2.83
C THR A 806 37.55 11.92 -1.77
N LEU A 807 37.10 11.05 -0.87
CA LEU A 807 36.11 11.38 0.16
C LEU A 807 36.67 12.31 1.25
N VAL A 808 37.92 12.13 1.68
CA VAL A 808 38.61 13.04 2.61
C VAL A 808 38.81 14.43 1.98
N SER A 809 39.20 14.47 0.70
CA SER A 809 39.42 15.73 -0.03
C SER A 809 38.14 16.56 -0.26
N SER A 810 36.96 15.95 -0.07
CA SER A 810 35.67 16.56 -0.38
C SER A 810 35.23 17.71 0.52
N LYS A 811 35.79 17.82 1.74
CA LYS A 811 35.34 18.76 2.79
C LYS A 811 33.85 18.63 3.18
N THR A 812 33.24 17.47 2.91
CA THR A 812 31.84 17.17 3.25
C THR A 812 31.75 16.29 4.51
N VAL A 813 30.54 15.86 4.88
CA VAL A 813 30.32 14.82 5.91
C VAL A 813 31.16 13.55 5.66
N TRP A 814 31.49 13.23 4.41
CA TRP A 814 32.31 12.06 4.06
C TRP A 814 33.76 12.17 4.56
N GLN A 815 34.30 13.38 4.71
CA GLN A 815 35.59 13.56 5.39
C GLN A 815 35.48 13.10 6.86
N LYS A 816 34.40 13.49 7.56
CA LYS A 816 34.16 13.08 8.95
C LYS A 816 33.96 11.57 9.08
N ILE A 817 33.24 10.94 8.15
CA ILE A 817 33.02 9.48 8.10
C ILE A 817 34.35 8.72 7.99
N VAL A 818 35.24 9.13 7.09
CA VAL A 818 36.54 8.46 6.91
C VAL A 818 37.46 8.70 8.11
N THR A 819 37.46 9.90 8.69
CA THR A 819 38.26 10.21 9.89
C THR A 819 37.78 9.41 11.11
N ASP A 820 36.46 9.39 11.39
CA ASP A 820 35.88 8.58 12.46
C ASP A 820 36.16 7.07 12.27
N ALA A 821 36.08 6.56 11.03
CA ALA A 821 36.44 5.17 10.75
C ALA A 821 37.92 4.86 11.08
N LYS A 822 38.84 5.81 10.83
CA LYS A 822 40.26 5.67 11.20
C LYS A 822 40.47 5.75 12.72
N GLU A 823 39.87 6.74 13.38
CA GLU A 823 39.95 6.93 14.85
C GLU A 823 39.40 5.72 15.62
N ARG A 824 38.36 5.07 15.10
CA ARG A 824 37.76 3.85 15.71
C ARG A 824 38.46 2.55 15.34
N GLY A 825 39.52 2.57 14.52
CA GLY A 825 40.18 1.34 14.05
C GLY A 825 39.31 0.48 13.12
N CYS A 826 38.35 1.10 12.43
CA CYS A 826 37.40 0.47 11.51
C CYS A 826 37.70 0.79 10.03
N PHE A 827 38.90 1.27 9.73
CA PHE A 827 39.38 1.59 8.38
C PHE A 827 40.34 0.50 7.89
N PHE A 828 40.06 -0.07 6.72
CA PHE A 828 40.82 -1.19 6.14
C PHE A 828 41.06 -0.96 4.65
N ASP A 829 42.13 -1.53 4.09
CA ASP A 829 42.34 -1.51 2.64
C ASP A 829 41.79 -2.79 1.99
N ALA A 830 41.15 -2.69 0.83
CA ALA A 830 40.63 -3.87 0.14
C ALA A 830 41.73 -4.83 -0.33
N ASN A 831 42.99 -4.37 -0.42
CA ASN A 831 44.13 -5.21 -0.76
C ASN A 831 44.62 -6.09 0.41
N ASP A 832 44.24 -5.78 1.66
CA ASP A 832 44.61 -6.57 2.84
C ASP A 832 43.93 -7.96 2.87
N ASP A 833 42.81 -8.11 2.16
CA ASP A 833 42.11 -9.38 1.99
C ASP A 833 42.46 -9.98 0.61
N GLN A 834 43.16 -11.11 0.60
CA GLN A 834 43.62 -11.78 -0.63
C GLN A 834 42.50 -12.09 -1.63
N ASP A 835 41.30 -12.36 -1.11
CA ASP A 835 40.13 -12.80 -1.86
C ASP A 835 39.44 -11.62 -2.59
N LEU A 836 39.47 -10.42 -1.97
CA LEU A 836 39.09 -9.14 -2.58
C LEU A 836 40.19 -8.61 -3.51
N SER A 837 41.45 -8.64 -3.08
CA SER A 837 42.60 -8.21 -3.86
C SER A 837 42.64 -8.93 -5.21
N GLY A 838 42.52 -10.27 -5.23
CA GLY A 838 42.47 -11.05 -6.47
C GLY A 838 41.29 -10.68 -7.39
N ALA A 839 40.13 -10.34 -6.82
CA ALA A 839 38.97 -9.89 -7.59
C ALA A 839 39.14 -8.47 -8.16
N ILE A 840 39.79 -7.58 -7.41
CA ILE A 840 40.14 -6.21 -7.81
C ILE A 840 41.18 -6.25 -8.94
N VAL A 841 42.29 -6.98 -8.76
CA VAL A 841 43.36 -7.13 -9.76
C VAL A 841 42.79 -7.67 -11.08
N LYS A 842 41.94 -8.71 -11.02
CA LYS A 842 41.26 -9.22 -12.22
C LYS A 842 40.40 -8.15 -12.91
N ALA A 843 39.67 -7.34 -12.15
CA ALA A 843 38.85 -6.27 -12.71
C ALA A 843 39.67 -5.11 -13.28
N VAL A 844 40.86 -4.81 -12.74
CA VAL A 844 41.81 -3.84 -13.33
C VAL A 844 42.31 -4.36 -14.69
N ILE A 845 42.73 -5.62 -14.77
CA ILE A 845 43.19 -6.24 -16.03
C ILE A 845 42.07 -6.23 -17.09
N GLU A 846 40.85 -6.62 -16.73
CA GLU A 846 39.67 -6.58 -17.62
C GLU A 846 39.37 -5.15 -18.15
N LEU A 847 39.74 -4.09 -17.41
CA LEU A 847 39.56 -2.70 -17.84
C LEU A 847 40.70 -2.21 -18.74
N ASP A 848 41.95 -2.51 -18.39
CA ASP A 848 43.12 -2.09 -19.15
C ASP A 848 43.16 -2.77 -20.53
N GLU A 849 42.72 -4.04 -20.64
CA GLU A 849 42.51 -4.72 -21.93
C GLU A 849 41.48 -3.99 -22.82
N VAL A 850 40.39 -3.49 -22.23
CA VAL A 850 39.33 -2.76 -22.94
C VAL A 850 39.75 -1.33 -23.31
N GLU A 851 40.43 -0.60 -22.42
CA GLU A 851 41.02 0.71 -22.73
C GLU A 851 42.08 0.57 -23.84
N SER A 852 42.91 -0.48 -23.80
CA SER A 852 43.91 -0.79 -24.83
C SER A 852 43.25 -1.08 -26.20
N ALA A 853 42.23 -1.95 -26.24
CA ALA A 853 41.50 -2.26 -27.47
C ALA A 853 40.82 -1.02 -28.09
N LEU A 854 40.15 -0.18 -27.27
CA LEU A 854 39.54 1.07 -27.71
C LEU A 854 40.58 2.09 -28.22
N SER A 855 41.77 2.11 -27.62
CA SER A 855 42.88 2.96 -28.09
C SER A 855 43.43 2.51 -29.45
N MET A 856 43.49 1.19 -29.70
CA MET A 856 43.86 0.63 -31.00
C MET A 856 42.83 0.92 -32.08
N GLU A 857 41.53 0.80 -31.80
CA GLU A 857 40.46 1.16 -32.75
C GLU A 857 40.50 2.66 -33.12
N MET A 858 40.67 3.55 -32.14
CA MET A 858 40.82 4.99 -32.40
C MET A 858 42.15 5.34 -33.10
N GLY A 859 43.21 4.57 -32.87
CA GLY A 859 44.48 4.69 -33.59
C GLY A 859 44.35 4.35 -35.07
N ASN A 860 43.69 3.23 -35.39
CA ASN A 860 43.45 2.78 -36.77
C ASN A 860 42.59 3.78 -37.56
N LEU A 861 41.61 4.42 -36.92
CA LEU A 861 40.81 5.50 -37.51
C LEU A 861 41.61 6.77 -37.87
N ARG A 862 42.81 6.97 -37.32
CA ARG A 862 43.68 8.12 -37.63
C ARG A 862 44.74 7.85 -38.71
N ILE A 863 44.96 6.58 -39.08
CA ILE A 863 46.01 6.19 -40.04
C ILE A 863 45.46 6.05 -41.48
N GLY A 864 44.15 5.91 -41.67
CA GLY A 864 43.48 5.80 -42.98
C GLY A 864 43.40 7.09 -43.81
N GLY A 865 44.42 7.95 -43.77
CA GLY A 865 44.28 9.36 -44.15
C GLY A 865 45.47 10.03 -44.87
N SER A 866 46.29 9.32 -45.65
CA SER A 866 47.14 10.03 -46.65
C SER A 866 47.59 9.19 -47.85
N ARG A 867 47.69 9.87 -49.01
CA ARG A 867 48.32 9.49 -50.29
C ARG A 867 47.64 8.43 -51.19
N SER A 868 46.87 8.92 -52.16
CA SER A 868 47.37 8.93 -53.55
C SER A 868 46.80 10.13 -54.33
N GLY A 869 47.59 10.73 -55.22
CA GLY A 869 47.24 11.97 -55.91
C GLY A 869 48.42 12.60 -56.64
N LYS A 870 48.91 11.94 -57.69
CA LYS A 870 49.91 12.53 -58.61
C LYS A 870 49.19 13.35 -59.67
N SER A 871 49.63 14.60 -59.92
CA SER A 871 49.29 15.35 -61.13
C SER A 871 50.50 16.12 -61.70
N LYS A 872 50.38 16.52 -62.98
CA LYS A 872 51.42 16.86 -63.97
C LYS A 872 50.82 17.80 -65.03
N THR A 873 51.53 18.76 -65.65
CA THR A 873 52.87 19.34 -65.39
C THR A 873 52.96 20.72 -66.09
N LYS A 874 53.78 21.63 -65.54
CA LYS A 874 54.25 22.90 -66.16
C LYS A 874 53.21 24.03 -66.37
N TYR A 875 53.74 25.25 -66.24
CA TYR A 875 53.28 26.53 -66.81
C TYR A 875 52.57 26.36 -68.17
N VAL A 876 51.51 27.10 -68.52
CA VAL A 876 51.09 28.47 -68.09
C VAL A 876 49.66 28.45 -67.54
#